data_AF-A0A8J5Y8G3-F1
#
_entry.id   AF-A0A8J5Y8G3-F1
#
_cell.length_a   1.000
_cell.length_b   1.000
_cell.length_c   1.000
_cell.angle_alpha   90.00
_cell.angle_beta   90.00
_cell.angle_gamma   90.00
#
_symmetry.space_group_name_H-M   'P 1'
#
loop_
_entity.id
_entity.type
_entity.pdbx_description
1 polymer ?
#
loop_
_entity_poly.entity_id
_entity_poly.type
_entity_poly.pdbx_seq_one_letter_code
_entity_poly.pdbx_strand_id
1 'polypeptide(L)'
;MMIMPKLGQLPPFFLSCLLLTIIFIVFILCSPNPFNPISKSDLHQTLALPNSTSHGDDDDEILKCDLFKGEWVPDLQGSLYTNWSCSTIPTSKNCFHHGRKDTEFLKWRWKPHQCQLPRFDPKTFLEFVQGKKLGFIGDSVARNHMDSLLCLLSTVETPVDHYKDSEDRKRVWYFPGHDFTLMILWTKFLVDGEERVINGSSSGIFDLHLHKIDKKWTTDLPVLDYIIISDAHWFFRTIYLHNDTGVVGCVYCDHPNVTDFGVGFALRMAFRSALNHINRCRECKARVTLVRTFSPAHFENGTWDTGGRCNRTSPLSEREIKLTSNEWELRSLQMEEIEKANIEGNKKGTKFAALDVTKAMLMRPDGHPGEFWGNKWMNGYNDCVHWCLPGPIDAWNDFLFEVLRRKPNMGPNILSLSLHRLAHFETFISLRHIPMGETRKRGRKPKAPAATTEIMDFQYASASNATQTDYVATQNDVFSAANDSVPTAAAAKNDANNPAPARRGRGRPRKSEVGHMEDTEPHAAASPERRPYQNGAVVLEPPPQPVAKWESVAARVVPAMDAVVKVFCVHTEPNYSLPWQRKRQYSSSSSGFIIGGKRVLTNAHSVEHYNQVKLKKRGSDTKYLATVLAIGTECDIAMLTVSDDQFWEGVAPVEFGDLPALQDAVTVVGYPIGGDTISVTSGVVSRIEILSYVHGSTELLGLQIDAAINSGNSGGPAFNDKGNCVGIAFQSLKHEDAENIGYVIPTPVIMHFIQDYEKNGAYTGFPILGVEWQKMENPDLRLAMGMKSDQKGVRIRRIEPTAPESHLLKPSDVILSFDGVKVANDGTVPFRHGERIGFSYLVSQKYTGDTALVKVLRDSKILEFDIKLATHKRLVPAHTSGTPPSYYIIAGFVFTAVTVPYMRSEYGKDYEFDAPVKLLDKHLHAMAESTDEQIVVISQVLVADINIGYEDIVNTQVLAFNGKPVKNLKSLANMVDNCNDEYLRFDLEYQQIVVLHAKAAKAATLDILTTHRISSAMGSLWEDDESMVEPLPLSSAIASFTFPHISV
;
A
#
# COMPACT_ATOMS: atom_id res chain seq x y z
N MET A 1 69.97 -15.01 -64.67
CA MET A 1 70.00 -16.48 -64.47
C MET A 1 68.80 -16.87 -63.61
N MET A 2 68.26 -18.07 -63.76
CA MET A 2 66.99 -18.49 -63.10
C MET A 2 67.17 -18.77 -61.59
N ILE A 3 66.06 -18.74 -60.82
CA ILE A 3 65.48 -19.90 -60.09
C ILE A 3 64.25 -19.45 -59.27
N MET A 4 63.23 -20.32 -59.18
CA MET A 4 62.02 -20.13 -58.33
C MET A 4 62.23 -20.69 -56.91
N PRO A 5 61.35 -20.34 -55.95
CA PRO A 5 60.98 -21.28 -54.90
C PRO A 5 59.46 -21.52 -54.79
N LYS A 6 59.09 -22.78 -55.06
CA LYS A 6 58.08 -23.64 -54.42
C LYS A 6 56.81 -23.03 -53.77
N LEU A 7 55.68 -23.55 -54.24
CA LEU A 7 54.38 -23.60 -53.55
C LEU A 7 54.46 -24.49 -52.28
N GLY A 8 53.78 -24.12 -51.19
CA GLY A 8 53.64 -24.97 -50.00
C GLY A 8 52.84 -24.31 -48.86
N GLN A 9 51.90 -25.07 -48.28
CA GLN A 9 51.07 -24.72 -47.11
C GLN A 9 50.18 -23.46 -47.23
N LEU A 10 48.96 -23.65 -47.76
CA LEU A 10 47.79 -22.81 -47.43
C LEU A 10 47.20 -23.27 -46.08
N PRO A 11 46.82 -22.37 -45.16
CA PRO A 11 46.29 -22.76 -43.85
C PRO A 11 44.87 -23.36 -43.94
N PRO A 12 44.49 -24.26 -43.02
CA PRO A 12 43.24 -25.04 -43.10
C PRO A 12 41.97 -24.19 -43.11
N PHE A 13 42.03 -22.96 -42.58
CA PHE A 13 40.93 -21.99 -42.57
C PHE A 13 40.38 -21.67 -43.98
N PHE A 14 41.23 -21.66 -45.02
CA PHE A 14 40.76 -21.41 -46.37
C PHE A 14 39.95 -22.58 -46.96
N LEU A 15 40.26 -23.82 -46.59
CA LEU A 15 39.45 -24.97 -47.02
C LEU A 15 38.09 -25.00 -46.31
N SER A 16 38.02 -24.66 -45.02
CA SER A 16 36.73 -24.62 -44.30
C SER A 16 35.82 -23.51 -44.82
N CYS A 17 36.34 -22.32 -45.12
CA CYS A 17 35.55 -21.27 -45.78
C CYS A 17 35.04 -21.70 -47.16
N LEU A 18 35.89 -22.31 -47.99
CA LEU A 18 35.49 -22.77 -49.33
C LEU A 18 34.37 -23.83 -49.24
N LEU A 19 34.52 -24.82 -48.34
CA LEU A 19 33.52 -25.86 -48.13
C LEU A 19 32.17 -25.29 -47.69
N LEU A 20 32.16 -24.34 -46.75
CA LEU A 20 30.94 -23.65 -46.30
C LEU A 20 30.27 -22.87 -47.45
N THR A 21 31.04 -22.16 -48.28
CA THR A 21 30.46 -21.46 -49.44
C THR A 21 29.85 -22.41 -50.47
N ILE A 22 30.47 -23.58 -50.71
CA ILE A 22 29.92 -24.60 -51.62
C ILE A 22 28.61 -25.17 -51.07
N ILE A 23 28.54 -25.48 -49.78
CA ILE A 23 27.31 -25.96 -49.12
C ILE A 23 26.19 -24.91 -49.24
N PHE A 24 26.49 -23.63 -49.00
CA PHE A 24 25.52 -22.55 -49.08
C PHE A 24 25.00 -22.33 -50.52
N ILE A 25 25.87 -22.43 -51.52
CA ILE A 25 25.49 -22.35 -52.95
C ILE A 25 24.60 -23.52 -53.35
N VAL A 26 24.91 -24.76 -52.92
CA VAL A 26 24.05 -25.93 -53.19
C VAL A 26 22.68 -25.77 -52.51
N PHE A 27 22.62 -25.24 -51.29
CA PHE A 27 21.35 -25.00 -50.60
C PHE A 27 20.45 -23.99 -51.34
N ILE A 28 21.03 -22.96 -51.95
CA ILE A 28 20.30 -21.99 -52.79
C ILE A 28 19.86 -22.62 -54.12
N LEU A 29 20.71 -23.43 -54.76
CA LEU A 29 20.42 -24.04 -56.06
C LEU A 29 19.43 -25.22 -55.99
N CYS A 30 19.28 -25.87 -54.84
CA CYS A 30 18.39 -27.03 -54.66
C CYS A 30 17.09 -26.71 -53.90
N SER A 31 16.89 -25.48 -53.41
CA SER A 31 15.63 -25.07 -52.75
C SER A 31 14.58 -24.62 -53.78
N PRO A 32 13.36 -25.20 -53.80
CA PRO A 32 12.30 -24.76 -54.70
C PRO A 32 11.75 -23.38 -54.29
N ASN A 33 11.99 -22.37 -55.12
CA ASN A 33 11.59 -20.98 -54.89
C ASN A 33 10.06 -20.78 -54.89
N PRO A 34 9.46 -20.16 -53.86
CA PRO A 34 8.06 -19.72 -53.86
C PRO A 34 7.88 -18.31 -54.47
N PHE A 35 8.75 -17.91 -55.41
CA PHE A 35 8.77 -16.57 -56.01
C PHE A 35 8.46 -16.61 -57.51
N ASN A 36 7.16 -16.60 -57.85
CA ASN A 36 6.71 -16.17 -59.17
C ASN A 36 6.69 -14.63 -59.22
N PRO A 37 7.25 -13.98 -60.26
CA PRO A 37 7.26 -12.52 -60.36
C PRO A 37 5.90 -11.98 -60.78
N ILE A 38 5.32 -11.08 -59.97
CA ILE A 38 4.15 -10.30 -60.38
C ILE A 38 4.55 -9.29 -61.46
N SER A 39 3.67 -9.11 -62.44
CA SER A 39 3.88 -8.28 -63.63
C SER A 39 3.95 -6.78 -63.30
N LYS A 40 4.66 -6.01 -64.14
CA LYS A 40 4.69 -4.54 -64.09
C LYS A 40 3.35 -3.85 -64.44
N SER A 41 2.30 -4.62 -64.72
CA SER A 41 0.93 -4.13 -64.87
C SER A 41 0.36 -3.50 -63.59
N ASP A 42 0.73 -4.05 -62.43
CA ASP A 42 -0.03 -3.82 -61.19
C ASP A 42 0.45 -2.56 -60.45
N LEU A 43 1.61 -2.01 -60.84
CA LEU A 43 2.24 -0.84 -60.21
C LEU A 43 1.56 0.50 -60.56
N HIS A 44 0.52 0.50 -61.39
CA HIS A 44 -0.22 1.70 -61.78
C HIS A 44 -1.62 1.84 -61.18
N GLN A 45 -2.06 0.91 -60.32
CA GLN A 45 -3.41 0.90 -59.74
C GLN A 45 -3.44 1.11 -58.21
N THR A 46 -2.64 2.07 -57.71
CA THR A 46 -2.70 2.51 -56.30
C THR A 46 -2.53 4.03 -56.11
N LEU A 47 -2.52 4.80 -57.20
CA LEU A 47 -2.46 6.27 -57.21
C LEU A 47 -3.73 6.87 -57.85
N ALA A 48 -4.88 6.56 -57.26
CA ALA A 48 -6.15 7.19 -57.58
C ALA A 48 -7.01 7.33 -56.31
N LEU A 49 -7.40 8.56 -55.99
CA LEU A 49 -8.45 8.82 -55.00
C LEU A 49 -9.81 8.45 -55.61
N PRO A 50 -10.62 7.57 -54.98
CA PRO A 50 -12.02 7.42 -55.36
C PRO A 50 -12.78 8.69 -54.99
N ASN A 51 -13.39 9.36 -55.97
CA ASN A 51 -14.45 10.32 -55.68
C ASN A 51 -15.64 9.61 -55.04
N SER A 52 -16.32 10.28 -54.12
CA SER A 52 -17.52 9.77 -53.47
C SER A 52 -18.64 9.48 -54.47
N THR A 53 -19.17 8.25 -54.51
CA THR A 53 -20.62 7.92 -54.51
C THR A 53 -20.86 6.39 -54.54
N SER A 54 -21.01 5.78 -53.36
CA SER A 54 -21.78 4.53 -53.17
C SER A 54 -22.08 4.33 -51.69
N HIS A 55 -23.37 4.41 -51.29
CA HIS A 55 -23.81 4.02 -49.95
C HIS A 55 -23.79 2.49 -49.81
N GLY A 56 -23.52 1.98 -48.60
CA GLY A 56 -23.48 0.54 -48.34
C GLY A 56 -22.97 0.21 -46.94
N ASP A 57 -22.14 -0.83 -46.85
CA ASP A 57 -21.92 -1.59 -45.62
C ASP A 57 -20.48 -1.52 -45.04
N ASP A 58 -19.44 -1.21 -45.83
CA ASP A 58 -18.03 -1.34 -45.40
C ASP A 58 -17.61 -0.40 -44.24
N ASP A 59 -18.11 0.84 -44.21
CA ASP A 59 -17.84 1.80 -43.12
C ASP A 59 -18.34 1.25 -41.75
N ASP A 60 -19.38 0.42 -41.77
CA ASP A 60 -20.06 -0.05 -40.56
C ASP A 60 -19.38 -1.27 -39.92
N GLU A 61 -18.40 -1.93 -40.55
CA GLU A 61 -17.50 -2.88 -39.87
C GLU A 61 -16.34 -2.17 -39.16
N ILE A 62 -15.71 -1.19 -39.80
CA ILE A 62 -14.56 -0.44 -39.25
C ILE A 62 -14.93 0.25 -37.93
N LEU A 63 -16.17 0.74 -37.82
CA LEU A 63 -16.71 1.37 -36.63
C LEU A 63 -17.04 0.42 -35.46
N LYS A 64 -17.09 -0.91 -35.67
CA LYS A 64 -17.49 -1.91 -34.66
C LYS A 64 -16.32 -2.58 -33.92
N CYS A 65 -15.08 -2.47 -34.41
CA CYS A 65 -13.91 -3.08 -33.80
C CYS A 65 -13.54 -2.44 -32.44
N ASP A 66 -13.38 -3.27 -31.41
CA ASP A 66 -12.85 -2.87 -30.10
C ASP A 66 -11.31 -2.76 -30.13
N LEU A 67 -10.81 -1.54 -30.18
CA LEU A 67 -9.37 -1.22 -30.19
C LEU A 67 -8.64 -1.72 -28.94
N PHE A 68 -9.32 -1.82 -27.80
CA PHE A 68 -8.72 -2.07 -26.49
C PHE A 68 -8.70 -3.57 -26.12
N LYS A 69 -9.22 -4.44 -27.00
CA LYS A 69 -9.12 -5.89 -26.91
C LYS A 69 -8.17 -6.43 -27.98
N GLY A 70 -6.96 -6.77 -27.55
CA GLY A 70 -5.87 -7.21 -28.41
C GLY A 70 -4.76 -7.89 -27.64
N GLU A 71 -3.65 -8.10 -28.35
CA GLU A 71 -2.42 -8.72 -27.89
C GLU A 71 -1.21 -7.84 -28.27
N TRP A 72 -0.08 -8.01 -27.59
CA TRP A 72 1.20 -7.44 -28.04
C TRP A 72 1.89 -8.41 -29.00
N VAL A 73 2.20 -7.94 -30.20
CA VAL A 73 2.94 -8.71 -31.21
C VAL A 73 4.35 -8.15 -31.42
N PRO A 74 5.34 -9.00 -31.76
CA PRO A 74 6.68 -8.53 -32.14
C PRO A 74 6.62 -7.62 -33.37
N ASP A 75 7.41 -6.55 -33.34
CA ASP A 75 7.43 -5.50 -34.37
C ASP A 75 8.86 -5.00 -34.62
N LEU A 76 9.40 -5.39 -35.78
CA LEU A 76 10.77 -5.05 -36.17
C LEU A 76 10.96 -3.59 -36.58
N GLN A 77 9.89 -2.79 -36.67
CA GLN A 77 9.97 -1.35 -36.98
C GLN A 77 10.35 -0.49 -35.75
N GLY A 78 10.07 -0.97 -34.53
CA GLY A 78 10.39 -0.24 -33.29
C GLY A 78 9.58 1.05 -33.06
N SER A 79 10.10 1.94 -32.22
CA SER A 79 9.52 3.28 -32.02
C SER A 79 9.97 4.24 -33.13
N LEU A 80 9.14 5.26 -33.38
CA LEU A 80 9.30 6.25 -34.45
C LEU A 80 10.35 7.33 -34.12
N TYR A 81 10.87 7.35 -32.89
CA TYR A 81 11.93 8.25 -32.45
C TYR A 81 12.93 7.55 -31.53
N THR A 82 14.05 8.22 -31.28
CA THR A 82 15.14 7.78 -30.42
C THR A 82 15.42 8.84 -29.36
N ASN A 83 16.26 8.50 -28.39
CA ASN A 83 16.79 9.43 -27.38
C ASN A 83 17.63 10.58 -27.96
N TRP A 84 17.96 10.54 -29.26
CA TRP A 84 18.71 11.58 -29.98
C TRP A 84 17.84 12.39 -30.94
N SER A 85 16.75 11.81 -31.47
CA SER A 85 15.91 12.46 -32.48
C SER A 85 14.73 13.24 -31.91
N CYS A 86 14.29 12.96 -30.68
CA CYS A 86 13.44 13.89 -29.93
C CYS A 86 14.29 14.69 -28.94
N SER A 87 14.39 16.02 -29.16
CA SER A 87 15.11 16.93 -28.27
C SER A 87 14.31 17.37 -27.04
N THR A 88 13.00 17.07 -27.00
CA THR A 88 12.08 17.46 -25.91
C THR A 88 11.84 16.39 -24.84
N ILE A 89 12.47 15.20 -24.94
CA ILE A 89 12.32 14.13 -23.93
C ILE A 89 12.76 14.68 -22.55
N PRO A 90 11.89 14.64 -21.52
CA PRO A 90 12.30 14.96 -20.16
C PRO A 90 13.42 14.03 -19.69
N THR A 91 14.49 14.59 -19.10
CA THR A 91 15.65 13.84 -18.60
C THR A 91 15.22 12.64 -17.75
N SER A 92 14.25 12.82 -16.84
CA SER A 92 13.70 11.80 -15.94
C SER A 92 12.81 10.73 -16.59
N LYS A 93 12.72 10.70 -17.93
CA LYS A 93 12.04 9.66 -18.73
C LYS A 93 12.91 9.16 -19.90
N ASN A 94 14.08 9.77 -20.11
CA ASN A 94 15.04 9.37 -21.13
C ASN A 94 15.92 8.22 -20.61
N CYS A 95 15.39 7.00 -20.66
CA CYS A 95 16.05 5.83 -20.08
C CYS A 95 17.43 5.54 -20.68
N PHE A 96 17.60 5.81 -21.98
CA PHE A 96 18.87 5.62 -22.69
C PHE A 96 19.93 6.65 -22.28
N HIS A 97 19.55 7.91 -22.02
CA HIS A 97 20.44 8.91 -21.41
C HIS A 97 20.90 8.49 -20.01
N HIS A 98 20.08 7.76 -19.26
CA HIS A 98 20.42 7.19 -17.95
C HIS A 98 21.01 5.77 -18.00
N GLY A 99 21.42 5.31 -19.18
CA GLY A 99 22.24 4.10 -19.34
C GLY A 99 21.49 2.79 -19.52
N ARG A 100 20.16 2.82 -19.75
CA ARG A 100 19.41 1.62 -20.22
C ARG A 100 19.97 1.17 -21.57
N LYS A 101 20.18 -0.14 -21.74
CA LYS A 101 20.86 -0.72 -22.92
C LYS A 101 20.04 -1.73 -23.70
N ASP A 102 19.03 -2.35 -23.08
CA ASP A 102 18.11 -3.24 -23.77
C ASP A 102 17.17 -2.43 -24.67
N THR A 103 16.83 -3.00 -25.82
CA THR A 103 15.96 -2.37 -26.82
C THR A 103 14.74 -3.22 -27.17
N GLU A 104 14.64 -4.44 -26.62
CA GLU A 104 13.61 -5.40 -27.03
C GLU A 104 12.21 -4.94 -26.62
N PHE A 105 12.09 -4.18 -25.52
CA PHE A 105 10.83 -3.55 -25.10
C PHE A 105 10.26 -2.55 -26.13
N LEU A 106 11.09 -2.01 -27.03
CA LEU A 106 10.64 -1.15 -28.14
C LEU A 106 10.08 -1.93 -29.34
N LYS A 107 10.36 -3.24 -29.44
CA LYS A 107 10.03 -4.08 -30.61
C LYS A 107 8.69 -4.79 -30.46
N TRP A 108 7.71 -4.10 -29.87
CA TRP A 108 6.38 -4.64 -29.60
C TRP A 108 5.31 -3.61 -29.94
N ARG A 109 4.26 -4.06 -30.63
CA ARG A 109 3.12 -3.23 -31.02
C ARG A 109 1.81 -3.88 -30.60
N TRP A 110 0.85 -3.05 -30.22
CA TRP A 110 -0.50 -3.50 -29.91
C TRP A 110 -1.27 -3.86 -31.18
N LYS A 111 -1.93 -5.01 -31.17
CA LYS A 111 -2.76 -5.52 -32.26
C LYS A 111 -4.15 -5.88 -31.71
N PRO A 112 -5.21 -5.09 -32.00
CA PRO A 112 -6.57 -5.48 -31.68
C PRO A 112 -6.94 -6.81 -32.37
N HIS A 113 -7.79 -7.63 -31.74
CA HIS A 113 -8.16 -8.93 -32.32
C HIS A 113 -9.08 -8.79 -33.55
N GLN A 114 -9.81 -7.67 -33.65
CA GLN A 114 -10.90 -7.47 -34.63
C GLN A 114 -10.55 -6.55 -35.80
N CYS A 115 -9.46 -5.77 -35.71
CA CYS A 115 -9.04 -4.86 -36.77
C CYS A 115 -7.57 -4.45 -36.63
N GLN A 116 -7.03 -3.79 -37.64
CA GLN A 116 -5.73 -3.13 -37.55
C GLN A 116 -5.85 -1.79 -36.82
N LEU A 117 -4.95 -1.55 -35.87
CA LEU A 117 -4.68 -0.22 -35.32
C LEU A 117 -3.54 0.41 -36.14
N PRO A 118 -3.75 1.50 -36.89
CA PRO A 118 -2.68 2.19 -37.61
C PRO A 118 -1.56 2.64 -36.66
N ARG A 119 -0.31 2.77 -37.16
CA ARG A 119 0.71 3.51 -36.42
C ARG A 119 0.31 4.98 -36.36
N PHE A 120 0.67 5.65 -35.28
CA PHE A 120 0.64 7.10 -35.20
C PHE A 120 1.48 7.72 -36.32
N ASP A 121 0.86 8.52 -37.18
CA ASP A 121 1.56 9.33 -38.17
C ASP A 121 1.58 10.79 -37.69
N PRO A 122 2.75 11.32 -37.25
CA PRO A 122 2.80 12.64 -36.63
C PRO A 122 2.39 13.78 -37.56
N LYS A 123 2.67 13.63 -38.87
CA LYS A 123 2.30 14.62 -39.88
C LYS A 123 0.79 14.71 -40.03
N THR A 124 0.12 13.59 -40.29
CA THR A 124 -1.33 13.54 -40.43
C THR A 124 -2.02 13.94 -39.13
N PHE A 125 -1.39 13.72 -37.96
CA PHE A 125 -1.90 14.24 -36.69
C PHE A 125 -1.83 15.77 -36.65
N LEU A 126 -0.69 16.39 -36.95
CA LEU A 126 -0.54 17.85 -37.00
C LEU A 126 -1.52 18.49 -38.00
N GLU A 127 -1.72 17.88 -39.17
CA GLU A 127 -2.73 18.29 -40.16
C GLU A 127 -4.18 18.18 -39.59
N PHE A 128 -4.48 17.13 -38.83
CA PHE A 128 -5.79 16.93 -38.17
C PHE A 128 -6.04 17.91 -37.01
N VAL A 129 -5.00 18.32 -36.28
CA VAL A 129 -5.09 19.30 -35.17
C VAL A 129 -4.76 20.74 -35.57
N GLN A 130 -4.72 21.05 -36.87
CA GLN A 130 -4.37 22.38 -37.36
C GLN A 130 -5.31 23.47 -36.84
N GLY A 131 -4.75 24.53 -36.25
CA GLY A 131 -5.51 25.61 -35.61
C GLY A 131 -6.32 25.18 -34.37
N LYS A 132 -5.92 24.09 -33.69
CA LYS A 132 -6.62 23.54 -32.50
C LYS A 132 -5.78 23.64 -31.23
N LYS A 133 -6.45 23.45 -30.08
CA LYS A 133 -5.79 23.31 -28.76
C LYS A 133 -6.16 22.01 -28.08
N LEU A 134 -5.14 21.25 -27.67
CA LEU A 134 -5.28 19.95 -27.01
C LEU A 134 -4.64 20.01 -25.63
N GLY A 135 -5.43 19.71 -24.60
CA GLY A 135 -5.00 19.75 -23.20
C GLY A 135 -5.02 18.38 -22.54
N PHE A 136 -3.86 17.97 -22.01
CA PHE A 136 -3.75 16.88 -21.04
C PHE A 136 -4.02 17.42 -19.62
N ILE A 137 -4.79 16.69 -18.82
CA ILE A 137 -5.25 17.09 -17.49
C ILE A 137 -5.03 15.93 -16.50
N GLY A 138 -4.41 16.21 -15.35
CA GLY A 138 -4.16 15.21 -14.31
C GLY A 138 -2.69 15.09 -13.92
N ASP A 139 -2.28 13.89 -13.54
CA ASP A 139 -1.04 13.62 -12.80
C ASP A 139 0.26 13.57 -13.66
N SER A 140 1.36 13.09 -13.07
CA SER A 140 2.65 12.96 -13.76
C SER A 140 2.66 11.91 -14.88
N VAL A 141 1.73 10.96 -14.87
CA VAL A 141 1.52 9.98 -15.95
C VAL A 141 0.59 10.55 -17.03
N ALA A 142 -0.26 11.54 -16.71
CA ALA A 142 -0.88 12.40 -17.74
C ALA A 142 0.19 13.20 -18.52
N ARG A 143 1.15 13.79 -17.80
CA ARG A 143 2.30 14.48 -18.42
C ARG A 143 3.16 13.56 -19.28
N ASN A 144 3.47 12.36 -18.79
CA ASN A 144 4.28 11.38 -19.54
C ASN A 144 3.67 11.02 -20.91
N HIS A 145 2.34 11.02 -21.03
CA HIS A 145 1.62 10.84 -22.30
C HIS A 145 1.78 12.07 -23.22
N MET A 146 1.63 13.27 -22.66
CA MET A 146 1.88 14.53 -23.37
C MET A 146 3.32 14.61 -23.89
N ASP A 147 4.32 14.18 -23.11
CA ASP A 147 5.73 14.16 -23.49
C ASP A 147 6.01 13.15 -24.64
N SER A 148 5.35 11.98 -24.62
CA SER A 148 5.40 10.99 -25.73
C SER A 148 4.80 11.57 -27.01
N LEU A 149 3.61 12.18 -26.93
CA LEU A 149 2.98 12.86 -28.07
C LEU A 149 3.88 13.98 -28.62
N LEU A 150 4.37 14.85 -27.74
CA LEU A 150 5.27 15.96 -28.08
C LEU A 150 6.50 15.45 -28.84
N CYS A 151 7.10 14.34 -28.40
CA CYS A 151 8.23 13.74 -29.09
C CYS A 151 7.88 13.23 -30.49
N LEU A 152 6.76 12.52 -30.65
CA LEU A 152 6.31 12.06 -31.95
C LEU A 152 6.09 13.24 -32.91
N LEU A 153 5.40 14.30 -32.46
CA LEU A 153 5.17 15.51 -33.26
C LEU A 153 6.46 16.28 -33.58
N SER A 154 7.44 16.28 -32.66
CA SER A 154 8.74 16.96 -32.86
C SER A 154 9.56 16.40 -34.03
N THR A 155 9.25 15.19 -34.52
CA THR A 155 9.89 14.60 -35.71
C THR A 155 9.48 15.28 -37.02
N VAL A 156 8.36 16.01 -37.04
CA VAL A 156 7.82 16.71 -38.22
C VAL A 156 7.95 18.22 -38.09
N GLU A 157 7.72 18.78 -36.90
CA GLU A 157 7.87 20.21 -36.64
C GLU A 157 8.43 20.47 -35.23
N THR A 158 9.49 21.28 -35.13
CA THR A 158 10.09 21.66 -33.85
C THR A 158 9.15 22.57 -33.05
N PRO A 159 8.66 22.14 -31.86
CA PRO A 159 7.77 22.96 -31.05
C PRO A 159 8.50 24.08 -30.30
N VAL A 160 7.79 25.18 -30.06
CA VAL A 160 8.21 26.30 -29.20
C VAL A 160 7.65 26.10 -27.80
N ASP A 161 8.49 26.14 -26.77
CA ASP A 161 8.06 26.21 -25.36
C ASP A 161 7.52 27.62 -25.09
N HIS A 162 6.21 27.80 -25.30
CA HIS A 162 5.56 29.10 -25.31
C HIS A 162 5.27 29.62 -23.89
N TYR A 163 4.99 28.73 -22.95
CA TYR A 163 4.76 29.09 -21.55
C TYR A 163 5.03 27.92 -20.61
N LYS A 164 5.68 28.21 -19.49
CA LYS A 164 5.85 27.32 -18.34
C LYS A 164 5.68 28.14 -17.07
N ASP A 165 4.87 27.66 -16.12
CA ASP A 165 4.81 28.29 -14.78
C ASP A 165 5.99 27.89 -13.87
N SER A 166 6.14 28.59 -12.75
CA SER A 166 7.26 28.43 -11.82
C SER A 166 7.32 27.07 -11.11
N GLU A 167 6.23 26.32 -11.10
CA GLU A 167 6.14 24.98 -10.52
C GLU A 167 6.06 23.88 -11.61
N ASP A 168 6.19 24.27 -12.88
CA ASP A 168 5.97 23.43 -14.05
C ASP A 168 4.59 22.75 -14.09
N ARG A 169 3.55 23.28 -13.41
CA ARG A 169 2.22 22.63 -13.38
C ARG A 169 1.49 22.82 -14.71
N LYS A 170 1.48 24.05 -15.21
CA LYS A 170 1.03 24.41 -16.56
C LYS A 170 2.24 24.61 -17.47
N ARG A 171 2.29 23.85 -18.56
CA ARG A 171 3.23 24.04 -19.67
C ARG A 171 2.50 23.98 -21.02
N VAL A 172 2.94 24.82 -21.96
CA VAL A 172 2.28 25.07 -23.24
C VAL A 172 3.33 25.05 -24.35
N TRP A 173 3.19 24.07 -25.23
CA TRP A 173 3.97 23.96 -26.46
C TRP A 173 3.13 24.48 -27.63
N TYR A 174 3.77 25.21 -28.54
CA TYR A 174 3.15 25.75 -29.74
C TYR A 174 3.89 25.27 -30.98
N PHE A 175 3.15 24.90 -32.02
CA PHE A 175 3.64 24.46 -33.33
C PHE A 175 3.25 25.53 -34.37
N PRO A 176 4.14 26.50 -34.68
CA PRO A 176 3.85 27.62 -35.58
C PRO A 176 3.42 27.24 -37.00
N GLY A 177 3.86 26.10 -37.54
CA GLY A 177 3.53 25.65 -38.89
C GLY A 177 2.08 25.14 -39.03
N HIS A 178 1.51 24.64 -37.93
CA HIS A 178 0.14 24.11 -37.89
C HIS A 178 -0.82 24.93 -37.00
N ASP A 179 -0.38 26.05 -36.40
CA ASP A 179 -1.14 26.81 -35.39
C ASP A 179 -1.72 25.90 -34.27
N PHE A 180 -0.97 24.86 -33.91
CA PHE A 180 -1.41 23.85 -32.94
C PHE A 180 -0.84 24.16 -31.56
N THR A 181 -1.68 24.11 -30.52
CA THR A 181 -1.27 24.27 -29.13
C THR A 181 -1.43 22.94 -28.36
N LEU A 182 -0.33 22.44 -27.81
CA LEU A 182 -0.29 21.26 -26.93
C LEU A 182 -0.04 21.70 -25.48
N MET A 183 -0.91 21.29 -24.55
CA MET A 183 -0.88 21.77 -23.16
C MET A 183 -0.87 20.60 -22.17
N ILE A 184 -0.15 20.76 -21.07
CA ILE A 184 -0.34 20.00 -19.83
C ILE A 184 -0.88 20.94 -18.76
N LEU A 185 -1.96 20.53 -18.09
CA LEU A 185 -2.64 21.20 -16.99
C LEU A 185 -2.59 20.27 -15.78
N TRP A 186 -1.44 20.26 -15.11
CA TRP A 186 -1.14 19.27 -14.07
C TRP A 186 -1.88 19.55 -12.77
N THR A 187 -2.46 18.49 -12.20
CA THR A 187 -3.11 18.50 -10.89
C THR A 187 -2.83 17.17 -10.17
N LYS A 188 -3.10 17.12 -8.87
CA LYS A 188 -2.90 15.91 -8.05
C LYS A 188 -4.13 15.01 -8.03
N PHE A 189 -5.35 15.56 -8.15
CA PHE A 189 -6.57 14.81 -7.84
C PHE A 189 -7.81 15.19 -8.67
N LEU A 190 -7.68 16.03 -9.70
CA LEU A 190 -8.79 16.73 -10.42
C LEU A 190 -9.65 17.68 -9.57
N VAL A 191 -10.07 17.27 -8.38
CA VAL A 191 -10.67 18.15 -7.36
C VAL A 191 -9.58 18.89 -6.58
N ASP A 192 -9.99 19.91 -5.84
CA ASP A 192 -9.13 20.78 -5.05
C ASP A 192 -8.60 20.03 -3.82
N GLY A 193 -7.27 19.93 -3.72
CA GLY A 193 -6.58 19.20 -2.66
C GLY A 193 -5.42 20.01 -2.09
N GLU A 194 -5.47 20.27 -0.80
CA GLU A 194 -4.46 21.03 -0.04
C GLU A 194 -3.58 20.05 0.77
N GLU A 195 -2.30 20.36 0.93
CA GLU A 195 -1.35 19.50 1.63
C GLU A 195 -1.17 19.97 3.08
N ARG A 196 -1.29 19.05 4.05
CA ARG A 196 -1.13 19.40 5.45
C ARG A 196 0.33 19.72 5.75
N VAL A 197 0.56 20.90 6.34
CA VAL A 197 1.85 21.32 6.86
C VAL A 197 1.89 21.03 8.36
N ILE A 198 2.74 20.10 8.79
CA ILE A 198 2.90 19.70 10.19
C ILE A 198 4.29 20.17 10.65
N ASN A 199 4.33 20.91 11.75
CA ASN A 199 5.55 21.50 12.33
C ASN A 199 6.40 22.35 11.35
N GLY A 200 5.80 22.86 10.27
CA GLY A 200 6.48 23.64 9.22
C GLY A 200 6.93 22.85 8.00
N SER A 201 6.80 21.52 8.01
CA SER A 201 7.12 20.64 6.88
C SER A 201 5.86 20.13 6.17
N SER A 202 5.96 19.88 4.86
CA SER A 202 5.00 19.03 4.13
C SER A 202 4.89 17.67 4.82
N SER A 203 3.68 17.19 5.06
CA SER A 203 3.44 15.91 5.76
C SER A 203 3.00 14.76 4.87
N GLY A 204 2.86 14.96 3.55
CA GLY A 204 2.35 13.94 2.62
C GLY A 204 0.85 13.61 2.76
N ILE A 205 0.18 14.14 3.79
CA ILE A 205 -1.27 14.02 4.03
C ILE A 205 -2.00 15.13 3.29
N PHE A 206 -3.15 14.82 2.68
CA PHE A 206 -3.97 15.78 1.93
C PHE A 206 -5.36 15.98 2.51
N ASP A 207 -5.91 17.19 2.36
CA ASP A 207 -7.31 17.51 2.56
C ASP A 207 -7.96 17.73 1.18
N LEU A 208 -8.92 16.87 0.82
CA LEU A 208 -9.48 16.76 -0.54
C LEU A 208 -10.96 17.13 -0.56
N HIS A 209 -11.29 18.25 -1.21
CA HIS A 209 -12.63 18.81 -1.23
C HIS A 209 -13.46 18.26 -2.40
N LEU A 210 -14.21 17.19 -2.18
CA LEU A 210 -14.86 16.38 -3.23
C LEU A 210 -15.84 17.14 -4.17
N HIS A 211 -16.31 18.32 -3.78
CA HIS A 211 -17.23 19.16 -4.58
C HIS A 211 -16.58 20.43 -5.16
N LYS A 212 -15.33 20.75 -4.74
CA LYS A 212 -14.57 21.93 -5.16
C LYS A 212 -13.56 21.48 -6.22
N ILE A 213 -13.69 21.95 -7.46
CA ILE A 213 -12.75 21.60 -8.53
C ILE A 213 -11.50 22.47 -8.47
N ASP A 214 -10.33 21.87 -8.72
CA ASP A 214 -9.07 22.60 -8.82
C ASP A 214 -9.14 23.65 -9.95
N LYS A 215 -8.95 24.92 -9.57
CA LYS A 215 -9.04 26.06 -10.48
C LYS A 215 -7.87 26.13 -11.47
N LYS A 216 -6.76 25.43 -11.20
CA LYS A 216 -5.53 25.47 -12.00
C LYS A 216 -5.72 24.88 -13.41
N TRP A 217 -6.51 23.81 -13.55
CA TRP A 217 -6.81 23.22 -14.86
C TRP A 217 -8.11 23.72 -15.49
N THR A 218 -9.12 24.06 -14.68
CA THR A 218 -10.42 24.51 -15.22
C THR A 218 -10.36 25.86 -15.94
N THR A 219 -9.39 26.72 -15.59
CA THR A 219 -9.23 28.07 -16.17
C THR A 219 -9.04 28.06 -17.70
N ASP A 220 -8.42 27.01 -18.27
CA ASP A 220 -8.16 26.92 -19.71
C ASP A 220 -9.21 26.12 -20.50
N LEU A 221 -10.18 25.46 -19.85
CA LEU A 221 -11.19 24.65 -20.54
C LEU A 221 -11.99 25.39 -21.65
N PRO A 222 -12.33 26.70 -21.52
CA PRO A 222 -13.03 27.43 -22.59
C PRO A 222 -12.25 27.58 -23.91
N VAL A 223 -10.94 27.32 -23.92
CA VAL A 223 -10.07 27.45 -25.10
C VAL A 223 -9.56 26.12 -25.66
N LEU A 224 -9.94 24.98 -25.09
CA LEU A 224 -9.55 23.65 -25.60
C LEU A 224 -10.56 23.11 -26.63
N ASP A 225 -10.05 22.58 -27.76
CA ASP A 225 -10.81 21.79 -28.73
C ASP A 225 -10.86 20.30 -28.34
N TYR A 226 -9.80 19.81 -27.70
CA TYR A 226 -9.65 18.41 -27.29
C TYR A 226 -9.12 18.33 -25.85
N ILE A 227 -9.69 17.43 -25.04
CA ILE A 227 -9.30 17.21 -23.65
C ILE A 227 -8.93 15.74 -23.47
N ILE A 228 -7.78 15.45 -22.86
CA ILE A 228 -7.41 14.12 -22.38
C ILE A 228 -7.22 14.22 -20.86
N ILE A 229 -8.13 13.64 -20.09
CA ILE A 229 -8.10 13.65 -18.62
C ILE A 229 -7.67 12.27 -18.10
N SER A 230 -6.73 12.23 -17.16
CA SER A 230 -6.25 10.99 -16.56
C SER A 230 -5.51 11.26 -15.26
N ASP A 231 -6.02 10.72 -14.16
CA ASP A 231 -5.51 10.93 -12.81
C ASP A 231 -5.82 9.68 -11.98
N ALA A 232 -4.97 9.35 -11.01
CA ALA A 232 -5.17 8.30 -9.99
C ALA A 232 -3.97 8.16 -9.04
N HIS A 233 -2.74 8.40 -9.50
CA HIS A 233 -1.54 7.90 -8.79
C HIS A 233 -1.29 8.59 -7.44
N TRP A 234 -1.86 9.78 -7.22
CA TRP A 234 -1.79 10.46 -5.91
C TRP A 234 -2.84 9.99 -4.90
N PHE A 235 -3.90 9.30 -5.35
CA PHE A 235 -4.97 8.82 -4.46
C PHE A 235 -4.50 7.68 -3.52
N PHE A 236 -3.35 7.08 -3.81
CA PHE A 236 -2.69 6.09 -2.96
C PHE A 236 -1.88 6.77 -1.83
N ARG A 237 -2.54 7.61 -1.01
CA ARG A 237 -1.95 8.36 0.12
C ARG A 237 -3.00 8.58 1.21
N THR A 238 -2.58 8.92 2.43
CA THR A 238 -3.51 9.40 3.47
C THR A 238 -4.19 10.69 3.03
N ILE A 239 -5.49 10.64 2.80
CA ILE A 239 -6.29 11.75 2.27
C ILE A 239 -7.56 11.87 3.10
N TYR A 240 -7.84 13.06 3.63
CA TYR A 240 -9.10 13.38 4.28
C TYR A 240 -10.09 13.89 3.25
N LEU A 241 -11.28 13.31 3.20
CA LEU A 241 -12.33 13.67 2.25
C LEU A 241 -13.26 14.71 2.89
N HIS A 242 -13.41 15.86 2.24
CA HIS A 242 -14.23 16.98 2.72
C HIS A 242 -15.42 17.26 1.79
N ASN A 243 -16.54 17.66 2.40
CA ASN A 243 -17.66 18.33 1.75
C ASN A 243 -17.81 19.77 2.31
N ASP A 244 -18.91 20.44 1.97
CA ASP A 244 -19.19 21.82 2.42
C ASP A 244 -19.46 21.95 3.95
N THR A 245 -19.57 20.84 4.67
CA THR A 245 -19.80 20.78 6.13
C THR A 245 -18.59 20.30 6.95
N GLY A 246 -17.51 19.83 6.30
CA GLY A 246 -16.28 19.37 6.94
C GLY A 246 -15.80 18.01 6.42
N VAL A 247 -15.01 17.30 7.24
CA VAL A 247 -14.56 15.93 6.95
C VAL A 247 -15.76 14.98 6.92
N VAL A 248 -15.91 14.23 5.83
CA VAL A 248 -16.92 13.15 5.69
C VAL A 248 -16.32 11.75 5.84
N GLY A 249 -14.99 11.61 5.68
CA GLY A 249 -14.26 10.36 5.73
C GLY A 249 -12.81 10.54 5.29
N CYS A 250 -12.13 9.46 4.94
CA CYS A 250 -10.75 9.48 4.47
C CYS A 250 -10.42 8.35 3.47
N VAL A 251 -9.15 8.31 3.09
CA VAL A 251 -8.42 7.20 2.45
C VAL A 251 -7.14 7.00 3.26
N TYR A 252 -6.81 5.75 3.59
CA TYR A 252 -5.67 5.36 4.41
C TYR A 252 -5.55 6.16 5.72
N CYS A 253 -6.60 6.14 6.55
CA CYS A 253 -6.55 6.74 7.89
C CYS A 253 -7.26 5.93 8.99
N ASP A 254 -6.61 5.83 10.15
CA ASP A 254 -7.10 5.19 11.37
C ASP A 254 -7.48 6.26 12.42
N HIS A 255 -8.51 7.05 12.13
CA HIS A 255 -8.97 8.12 13.03
C HIS A 255 -10.39 7.86 13.56
N PRO A 256 -10.60 7.82 14.89
CA PRO A 256 -11.91 7.51 15.45
C PRO A 256 -12.96 8.55 15.05
N ASN A 257 -14.10 8.07 14.55
CA ASN A 257 -15.20 8.84 13.95
C ASN A 257 -14.93 9.42 12.55
N VAL A 258 -13.89 8.97 11.84
CA VAL A 258 -13.66 9.26 10.42
C VAL A 258 -13.65 7.94 9.64
N THR A 259 -14.65 7.73 8.77
CA THR A 259 -14.75 6.51 7.96
C THR A 259 -13.71 6.51 6.83
N ASP A 260 -12.84 5.51 6.78
CA ASP A 260 -12.06 5.24 5.56
C ASP A 260 -12.99 4.68 4.47
N PHE A 261 -12.96 5.29 3.30
CA PHE A 261 -13.75 4.88 2.13
C PHE A 261 -12.88 4.26 1.02
N GLY A 262 -11.55 4.23 1.19
CA GLY A 262 -10.60 3.69 0.24
C GLY A 262 -10.40 4.50 -1.05
N VAL A 263 -9.33 4.17 -1.76
CA VAL A 263 -8.88 4.82 -3.01
C VAL A 263 -10.00 4.88 -4.05
N GLY A 264 -10.74 3.78 -4.22
CA GLY A 264 -11.80 3.66 -5.21
C GLY A 264 -12.95 4.65 -5.02
N PHE A 265 -13.38 4.93 -3.78
CA PHE A 265 -14.42 5.92 -3.51
C PHE A 265 -13.94 7.35 -3.81
N ALA A 266 -12.76 7.72 -3.31
CA ALA A 266 -12.20 9.05 -3.53
C ALA A 266 -11.97 9.33 -5.03
N LEU A 267 -11.44 8.34 -5.77
CA LEU A 267 -11.25 8.44 -7.22
C LEU A 267 -12.58 8.57 -7.96
N ARG A 268 -13.58 7.71 -7.65
CA ARG A 268 -14.93 7.75 -8.25
C ARG A 268 -15.59 9.11 -8.01
N MET A 269 -15.48 9.68 -6.80
CA MET A 269 -16.04 10.99 -6.47
C MET A 269 -15.30 12.14 -7.18
N ALA A 270 -13.98 12.11 -7.27
CA ALA A 270 -13.20 13.11 -7.97
C ALA A 270 -13.48 13.12 -9.49
N PHE A 271 -13.51 11.95 -10.13
CA PHE A 271 -13.90 11.81 -11.54
C PHE A 271 -15.33 12.27 -11.78
N ARG A 272 -16.28 11.86 -10.93
CA ARG A 272 -17.68 12.32 -11.02
C ARG A 272 -17.78 13.84 -11.00
N SER A 273 -17.10 14.50 -10.06
CA SER A 273 -17.07 15.96 -9.97
C SER A 273 -16.40 16.61 -11.19
N ALA A 274 -15.27 16.08 -11.68
CA ALA A 274 -14.55 16.62 -12.83
C ALA A 274 -15.34 16.50 -14.15
N LEU A 275 -15.89 15.32 -14.43
CA LEU A 275 -16.73 15.09 -15.62
C LEU A 275 -18.02 15.91 -15.54
N ASN A 276 -18.62 16.04 -14.35
CA ASN A 276 -19.79 16.90 -14.15
C ASN A 276 -19.47 18.39 -14.27
N HIS A 277 -18.27 18.84 -13.95
CA HIS A 277 -17.84 20.22 -14.21
C HIS A 277 -17.77 20.49 -15.72
N ILE A 278 -17.13 19.59 -16.50
CA ILE A 278 -17.06 19.67 -17.96
C ILE A 278 -18.48 19.67 -18.56
N ASN A 279 -19.37 18.78 -18.11
CA ASN A 279 -20.80 18.74 -18.46
C ASN A 279 -21.61 20.00 -18.09
N ARG A 280 -21.08 20.89 -17.24
CA ARG A 280 -21.76 22.13 -16.79
C ARG A 280 -21.13 23.39 -17.39
N CYS A 281 -19.94 23.29 -17.96
CA CYS A 281 -19.23 24.39 -18.60
C CYS A 281 -19.92 24.82 -19.91
N ARG A 282 -20.59 25.98 -19.89
CA ARG A 282 -21.30 26.52 -21.06
C ARG A 282 -20.40 27.18 -22.11
N GLU A 283 -19.19 27.55 -21.72
CA GLU A 283 -18.20 28.23 -22.57
C GLU A 283 -17.17 27.27 -23.19
N CYS A 284 -17.18 26.00 -22.76
CA CYS A 284 -16.27 24.97 -23.23
C CYS A 284 -16.58 24.56 -24.68
N LYS A 285 -15.54 24.60 -25.53
CA LYS A 285 -15.62 24.29 -26.97
C LYS A 285 -15.13 22.88 -27.32
N ALA A 286 -14.78 22.09 -26.30
CA ALA A 286 -14.18 20.78 -26.46
C ALA A 286 -15.09 19.83 -27.25
N ARG A 287 -14.60 19.42 -28.43
CA ARG A 287 -15.30 18.56 -29.40
C ARG A 287 -15.44 17.13 -28.89
N VAL A 288 -14.41 16.67 -28.17
CA VAL A 288 -14.33 15.36 -27.51
C VAL A 288 -13.55 15.52 -26.21
N THR A 289 -14.06 14.92 -25.13
CA THR A 289 -13.27 14.68 -23.91
C THR A 289 -12.94 13.19 -23.83
N LEU A 290 -11.66 12.85 -23.70
CA LEU A 290 -11.18 11.49 -23.56
C LEU A 290 -10.71 11.26 -22.13
N VAL A 291 -11.20 10.20 -21.50
CA VAL A 291 -10.66 9.70 -20.23
C VAL A 291 -9.70 8.56 -20.55
N ARG A 292 -8.40 8.73 -20.29
CA ARG A 292 -7.46 7.59 -20.32
C ARG A 292 -7.61 6.83 -19.02
N THR A 293 -7.87 5.53 -19.11
CA THR A 293 -7.97 4.66 -17.93
C THR A 293 -6.63 4.51 -17.22
N PHE A 294 -6.67 3.88 -16.04
CA PHE A 294 -5.53 3.76 -15.15
C PHE A 294 -4.29 3.16 -15.83
N SER A 295 -3.12 3.73 -15.54
CA SER A 295 -1.84 3.14 -15.92
C SER A 295 -1.40 2.24 -14.77
N PRO A 296 -1.22 0.93 -14.97
CA PRO A 296 -0.67 0.06 -13.93
C PRO A 296 0.78 0.44 -13.63
N ALA A 297 1.20 0.16 -12.39
CA ALA A 297 2.58 0.18 -11.96
C ALA A 297 3.04 -1.27 -11.70
N HIS A 298 4.25 -1.64 -12.12
CA HIS A 298 4.73 -3.02 -12.02
C HIS A 298 5.88 -3.16 -11.02
N PHE A 299 5.61 -2.87 -9.75
CA PHE A 299 6.55 -3.13 -8.68
C PHE A 299 6.55 -4.61 -8.26
N GLU A 300 7.73 -5.20 -8.19
CA GLU A 300 7.97 -6.56 -7.70
C GLU A 300 8.97 -6.54 -6.55
N ASN A 301 8.78 -7.44 -5.58
CA ASN A 301 9.64 -7.61 -4.39
C ASN A 301 9.71 -6.36 -3.48
N GLY A 302 8.65 -5.54 -3.49
CA GLY A 302 8.49 -4.32 -2.70
C GLY A 302 7.52 -3.36 -3.39
N THR A 303 7.28 -2.21 -2.76
CA THR A 303 6.54 -1.04 -3.28
C THR A 303 7.53 0.02 -3.78
N TRP A 304 7.03 1.19 -4.20
CA TRP A 304 7.86 2.30 -4.72
C TRP A 304 8.89 2.85 -3.73
N ASP A 305 8.59 2.71 -2.43
CA ASP A 305 9.31 3.17 -1.24
C ASP A 305 10.04 2.03 -0.52
N THR A 306 9.48 0.82 -0.45
CA THR A 306 10.13 -0.35 0.20
C THR A 306 11.16 -1.09 -0.68
N GLY A 307 11.65 -0.46 -1.75
CA GLY A 307 12.75 -0.97 -2.58
C GLY A 307 12.33 -1.90 -3.73
N GLY A 308 11.04 -1.91 -4.09
CA GLY A 308 10.49 -2.68 -5.21
C GLY A 308 11.10 -2.33 -6.57
N ARG A 309 10.99 -3.25 -7.52
CA ARG A 309 11.69 -3.19 -8.82
C ARG A 309 10.80 -3.64 -9.99
N CYS A 310 11.11 -3.15 -11.18
CA CYS A 310 10.49 -3.52 -12.46
C CYS A 310 11.59 -3.97 -13.43
N ASN A 311 12.17 -5.15 -13.17
CA ASN A 311 13.34 -5.67 -13.90
C ASN A 311 13.00 -6.73 -14.96
N ARG A 312 11.72 -6.89 -15.33
CA ARG A 312 11.31 -7.74 -16.45
C ARG A 312 11.75 -7.11 -17.78
N THR A 313 12.20 -7.94 -18.72
CA THR A 313 12.76 -7.53 -20.01
C THR A 313 11.87 -7.93 -21.21
N SER A 314 10.64 -8.39 -20.94
CA SER A 314 9.66 -8.80 -21.94
C SER A 314 8.23 -8.53 -21.46
N PRO A 315 7.26 -8.43 -22.38
CA PRO A 315 5.84 -8.43 -22.04
C PRO A 315 5.40 -9.70 -21.30
N LEU A 316 4.21 -9.63 -20.68
CA LEU A 316 3.44 -10.76 -20.18
C LEU A 316 2.36 -11.18 -21.18
N SER A 317 1.93 -12.43 -21.11
CA SER A 317 0.73 -12.89 -21.80
C SER A 317 -0.56 -12.48 -21.06
N GLU A 318 -1.69 -12.51 -21.77
CA GLU A 318 -3.02 -12.27 -21.20
C GLU A 318 -3.37 -13.22 -20.03
N ARG A 319 -2.69 -14.37 -19.92
CA ARG A 319 -2.93 -15.36 -18.84
C ARG A 319 -2.17 -15.04 -17.54
N GLU A 320 -1.21 -14.14 -17.59
CA GLU A 320 -0.36 -13.76 -16.45
C GLU A 320 -0.83 -12.47 -15.76
N ILE A 321 -1.71 -11.70 -16.43
CA ILE A 321 -2.32 -10.49 -15.84
C ILE A 321 -3.53 -10.85 -14.98
N LYS A 322 -3.66 -10.19 -13.82
CA LYS A 322 -4.78 -10.41 -12.89
C LYS A 322 -5.89 -9.40 -13.17
N LEU A 323 -7.02 -9.86 -13.73
CA LEU A 323 -8.21 -9.01 -13.95
C LEU A 323 -9.08 -8.83 -12.68
N THR A 324 -8.55 -9.20 -11.51
CA THR A 324 -9.14 -9.00 -10.18
C THR A 324 -8.23 -8.14 -9.28
N SER A 325 -7.35 -7.35 -9.88
CA SER A 325 -6.44 -6.45 -9.16
C SER A 325 -6.98 -5.03 -9.08
N ASN A 326 -6.42 -4.23 -8.17
CA ASN A 326 -6.80 -2.84 -7.92
C ASN A 326 -6.75 -1.98 -9.20
N GLU A 327 -5.78 -2.26 -10.09
CA GLU A 327 -5.65 -1.63 -11.41
C GLU A 327 -6.94 -1.78 -12.24
N TRP A 328 -7.54 -2.97 -12.21
CA TRP A 328 -8.76 -3.30 -12.95
C TRP A 328 -10.01 -2.71 -12.30
N GLU A 329 -10.03 -2.60 -10.96
CA GLU A 329 -11.07 -1.88 -10.23
C GLU A 329 -11.06 -0.39 -10.60
N LEU A 330 -9.93 0.31 -10.44
CA LEU A 330 -9.81 1.74 -10.75
C LEU A 330 -10.17 2.05 -12.21
N ARG A 331 -9.74 1.20 -13.16
CA ARG A 331 -10.16 1.28 -14.56
C ARG A 331 -11.67 1.12 -14.71
N SER A 332 -12.29 0.17 -14.00
CA SER A 332 -13.73 -0.07 -14.11
C SER A 332 -14.56 1.06 -13.47
N LEU A 333 -14.10 1.63 -12.36
CA LEU A 333 -14.67 2.83 -11.74
C LEU A 333 -14.62 4.04 -12.70
N GLN A 334 -13.50 4.25 -13.39
CA GLN A 334 -13.40 5.30 -14.41
C GLN A 334 -14.38 5.06 -15.57
N MET A 335 -14.52 3.81 -16.04
CA MET A 335 -15.48 3.46 -17.10
C MET A 335 -16.94 3.68 -16.70
N GLU A 336 -17.31 3.41 -15.45
CA GLU A 336 -18.65 3.72 -14.93
C GLU A 336 -18.96 5.23 -14.95
N GLU A 337 -18.02 6.07 -14.48
CA GLU A 337 -18.26 7.51 -14.40
C GLU A 337 -18.21 8.19 -15.78
N ILE A 338 -17.48 7.64 -16.76
CA ILE A 338 -17.60 8.02 -18.18
C ILE A 338 -19.04 7.79 -18.68
N GLU A 339 -19.61 6.62 -18.43
CA GLU A 339 -20.95 6.28 -18.92
C GLU A 339 -22.03 7.12 -18.23
N LYS A 340 -21.93 7.32 -16.91
CA LYS A 340 -22.80 8.24 -16.16
C LYS A 340 -22.71 9.67 -16.71
N ALA A 341 -21.49 10.15 -16.99
CA ALA A 341 -21.28 11.47 -17.58
C ALA A 341 -21.83 11.60 -19.02
N ASN A 342 -21.80 10.54 -19.82
CA ASN A 342 -22.45 10.50 -21.13
C ASN A 342 -23.99 10.51 -21.03
N ILE A 343 -24.57 9.76 -20.08
CA ILE A 343 -26.02 9.74 -19.83
C ILE A 343 -26.52 11.13 -19.39
N GLU A 344 -25.79 11.84 -18.52
CA GLU A 344 -26.09 13.24 -18.15
C GLU A 344 -25.80 14.24 -19.30
N GLY A 345 -24.71 14.02 -20.04
CA GLY A 345 -24.19 14.93 -21.07
C GLY A 345 -24.93 14.91 -22.41
N ASN A 346 -25.61 13.81 -22.73
CA ASN A 346 -26.36 13.61 -23.99
C ASN A 346 -27.44 14.68 -24.25
N LYS A 347 -27.90 15.43 -23.23
CA LYS A 347 -28.83 16.56 -23.37
C LYS A 347 -28.16 17.89 -23.79
N LYS A 348 -26.83 17.92 -23.93
CA LYS A 348 -26.02 19.14 -24.16
C LYS A 348 -25.01 19.03 -25.30
N GLY A 349 -24.76 17.83 -25.82
CA GLY A 349 -23.82 17.58 -26.92
C GLY A 349 -22.36 17.34 -26.49
N THR A 350 -22.05 17.42 -25.19
CA THR A 350 -20.76 16.98 -24.62
C THR A 350 -20.60 15.48 -24.82
N LYS A 351 -19.48 15.04 -25.40
CA LYS A 351 -19.16 13.61 -25.64
C LYS A 351 -17.92 13.20 -24.84
N PHE A 352 -18.07 12.19 -23.98
CA PHE A 352 -16.96 11.50 -23.33
C PHE A 352 -16.68 10.16 -24.03
N ALA A 353 -15.41 9.80 -24.16
CA ALA A 353 -15.03 8.45 -24.57
C ALA A 353 -13.84 7.95 -23.75
N ALA A 354 -13.72 6.63 -23.63
CA ALA A 354 -12.58 5.99 -23.01
C ALA A 354 -11.39 5.88 -23.98
N LEU A 355 -10.19 6.05 -23.44
CA LEU A 355 -8.94 5.60 -24.02
C LEU A 355 -8.43 4.48 -23.11
N ASP A 356 -8.95 3.26 -23.31
CA ASP A 356 -8.83 2.18 -22.32
C ASP A 356 -7.49 1.43 -22.44
N VAL A 357 -6.45 1.98 -21.81
CA VAL A 357 -5.07 1.48 -21.92
C VAL A 357 -4.75 0.38 -20.89
N THR A 358 -5.50 0.26 -19.79
CA THR A 358 -5.10 -0.56 -18.63
C THR A 358 -4.82 -2.02 -18.99
N LYS A 359 -5.68 -2.67 -19.78
CA LYS A 359 -5.47 -4.07 -20.20
C LYS A 359 -4.17 -4.22 -20.99
N ALA A 360 -3.93 -3.32 -21.95
CA ALA A 360 -2.74 -3.35 -22.78
C ALA A 360 -1.47 -3.11 -21.95
N MET A 361 -1.52 -2.18 -20.99
CA MET A 361 -0.36 -1.83 -20.17
C MET A 361 -0.05 -2.84 -19.07
N LEU A 362 -1.04 -3.58 -18.54
CA LEU A 362 -0.84 -4.68 -17.57
C LEU A 362 0.07 -5.78 -18.13
N MET A 363 0.16 -5.89 -19.46
CA MET A 363 1.07 -6.81 -20.13
C MET A 363 2.49 -6.25 -20.34
N ARG A 364 2.82 -5.03 -19.88
CA ARG A 364 4.09 -4.33 -20.19
C ARG A 364 4.96 -3.93 -18.98
N PRO A 365 5.29 -4.85 -18.05
CA PRO A 365 6.23 -4.54 -16.96
C PRO A 365 7.63 -4.16 -17.44
N ASP A 366 7.98 -4.49 -18.69
CA ASP A 366 9.24 -4.16 -19.36
C ASP A 366 9.37 -2.70 -19.82
N GLY A 367 8.27 -1.93 -19.83
CA GLY A 367 8.23 -0.56 -20.34
C GLY A 367 8.70 0.54 -19.38
N HIS A 368 8.97 0.20 -18.12
CA HIS A 368 9.27 1.18 -17.07
C HIS A 368 10.74 1.62 -17.05
N PRO A 369 11.05 2.85 -16.58
CA PRO A 369 12.41 3.29 -16.35
C PRO A 369 13.19 2.47 -15.31
N GLY A 370 12.53 2.03 -14.22
CA GLY A 370 13.20 1.36 -13.12
C GLY A 370 14.32 2.24 -12.54
N GLU A 371 15.54 1.71 -12.46
CA GLU A 371 16.73 2.47 -12.04
C GLU A 371 17.15 3.55 -13.07
N PHE A 372 16.80 3.38 -14.35
CA PHE A 372 17.24 4.23 -15.46
C PHE A 372 16.45 5.54 -15.61
N TRP A 373 16.11 6.20 -14.51
CA TRP A 373 15.36 7.46 -14.49
C TRP A 373 16.12 8.67 -13.95
N GLY A 374 17.31 8.46 -13.37
CA GLY A 374 18.26 9.54 -13.08
C GLY A 374 17.81 10.60 -12.08
N ASN A 375 16.81 10.32 -11.24
CA ASN A 375 16.27 11.28 -10.28
C ASN A 375 17.29 11.55 -9.16
N LYS A 376 17.80 12.78 -9.09
CA LYS A 376 18.79 13.22 -8.10
C LYS A 376 18.24 13.31 -6.67
N TRP A 377 16.92 13.44 -6.51
CA TRP A 377 16.26 13.56 -5.21
C TRP A 377 15.80 12.21 -4.66
N MET A 378 15.44 11.26 -5.55
CA MET A 378 15.04 9.89 -5.19
C MET A 378 16.11 8.88 -5.63
N ASN A 379 17.37 9.16 -5.29
CA ASN A 379 18.51 8.35 -5.70
C ASN A 379 18.51 7.00 -4.98
N GLY A 380 18.34 5.91 -5.74
CA GLY A 380 18.22 4.53 -5.23
C GLY A 380 16.82 3.92 -5.36
N TYR A 381 15.79 4.71 -5.64
CA TYR A 381 14.42 4.25 -5.89
C TYR A 381 14.19 3.94 -7.38
N ASN A 382 13.33 2.97 -7.66
CA ASN A 382 12.95 2.59 -9.04
C ASN A 382 11.65 3.29 -9.45
N ASP A 383 11.63 3.88 -10.65
CA ASP A 383 10.39 4.38 -11.24
C ASP A 383 9.69 3.28 -12.04
N CYS A 384 8.78 2.57 -11.38
CA CYS A 384 7.90 1.56 -11.99
C CYS A 384 6.45 2.06 -12.16
N VAL A 385 6.24 3.38 -12.17
CA VAL A 385 4.95 4.04 -12.39
C VAL A 385 4.88 4.68 -13.77
N HIS A 386 5.94 5.39 -14.15
CA HIS A 386 6.04 6.05 -15.44
C HIS A 386 6.67 5.14 -16.49
N TRP A 387 6.73 5.60 -17.74
CA TRP A 387 7.16 4.83 -18.90
C TRP A 387 8.39 5.48 -19.55
N CYS A 388 9.30 4.65 -20.07
CA CYS A 388 10.42 5.13 -20.87
C CYS A 388 9.95 5.86 -22.13
N LEU A 389 10.75 6.86 -22.56
CA LEU A 389 10.59 7.55 -23.83
C LEU A 389 11.88 7.39 -24.67
N PRO A 390 11.84 6.76 -25.86
CA PRO A 390 10.71 5.99 -26.41
C PRO A 390 10.33 4.77 -25.56
N GLY A 391 9.11 4.24 -25.74
CA GLY A 391 8.61 3.11 -24.96
C GLY A 391 7.14 2.75 -25.22
N PRO A 392 6.56 1.80 -24.46
CA PRO A 392 5.22 1.25 -24.74
C PRO A 392 4.08 2.26 -24.64
N ILE A 393 4.33 3.37 -23.92
CA ILE A 393 3.47 4.56 -23.87
C ILE A 393 3.23 5.21 -25.23
N ASP A 394 4.13 5.02 -26.21
CA ASP A 394 3.96 5.56 -27.56
C ASP A 394 2.67 5.02 -28.22
N ALA A 395 2.25 3.79 -27.87
CA ALA A 395 0.99 3.18 -28.32
C ALA A 395 -0.28 3.87 -27.77
N TRP A 396 -0.17 4.70 -26.72
CA TRP A 396 -1.30 5.52 -26.27
C TRP A 396 -1.68 6.58 -27.33
N ASN A 397 -0.70 7.01 -28.15
CA ASN A 397 -0.92 7.93 -29.25
C ASN A 397 -1.58 7.24 -30.45
N ASP A 398 -1.21 5.99 -30.76
CA ASP A 398 -1.91 5.15 -31.75
C ASP A 398 -3.42 5.10 -31.42
N PHE A 399 -3.75 4.74 -30.18
CA PHE A 399 -5.13 4.73 -29.69
C PHE A 399 -5.78 6.13 -29.75
N LEU A 400 -5.07 7.17 -29.29
CA LEU A 400 -5.58 8.54 -29.21
C LEU A 400 -6.01 9.05 -30.58
N PHE A 401 -5.17 8.88 -31.60
CA PHE A 401 -5.47 9.36 -32.94
C PHE A 401 -6.61 8.56 -33.58
N GLU A 402 -6.62 7.24 -33.43
CA GLU A 402 -7.68 6.39 -34.00
C GLU A 402 -9.05 6.66 -33.33
N VAL A 403 -9.10 6.90 -32.02
CA VAL A 403 -10.32 7.33 -31.33
C VAL A 403 -10.78 8.72 -31.81
N LEU A 404 -9.87 9.68 -31.95
CA LEU A 404 -10.17 11.01 -32.48
C LEU A 404 -10.61 11.00 -33.95
N ARG A 405 -10.16 10.02 -34.75
CA ARG A 405 -10.59 9.79 -36.14
C ARG A 405 -11.97 9.13 -36.24
N ARG A 406 -12.32 8.19 -35.34
CA ARG A 406 -13.62 7.49 -35.36
C ARG A 406 -14.77 8.29 -34.76
N LYS A 407 -14.53 9.14 -33.76
CA LYS A 407 -15.58 9.88 -33.04
C LYS A 407 -16.18 11.17 -33.67
N PRO A 408 -15.67 11.78 -34.77
CA PRO A 408 -16.31 12.96 -35.37
C PRO A 408 -17.75 12.72 -35.85
N ASN A 409 -18.01 11.55 -36.44
CA ASN A 409 -19.23 11.30 -37.23
C ASN A 409 -20.32 10.48 -36.51
N MET A 410 -20.10 10.00 -35.28
CA MET A 410 -21.11 9.19 -34.56
C MET A 410 -22.31 10.04 -34.10
N GLY A 411 -23.48 9.78 -34.70
CA GLY A 411 -24.80 10.22 -34.24
C GLY A 411 -25.38 9.37 -33.09
N PRO A 412 -26.61 9.65 -32.62
CA PRO A 412 -27.08 9.20 -31.30
C PRO A 412 -27.34 7.70 -31.07
N ASN A 413 -27.26 6.83 -32.09
CA ASN A 413 -27.98 5.54 -32.08
C ASN A 413 -27.13 4.26 -31.85
N ILE A 414 -25.81 4.33 -31.63
CA ILE A 414 -24.95 3.13 -31.51
C ILE A 414 -24.17 3.08 -30.19
N LEU A 415 -24.88 2.79 -29.09
CA LEU A 415 -24.31 2.36 -27.79
C LEU A 415 -25.12 1.21 -27.14
N SER A 416 -25.99 0.52 -27.88
CA SER A 416 -27.00 -0.40 -27.31
C SER A 416 -26.63 -1.90 -27.32
N LEU A 417 -25.44 -2.31 -27.78
CA LEU A 417 -25.15 -3.72 -28.11
C LEU A 417 -23.80 -4.25 -27.58
N SER A 418 -23.64 -4.35 -26.25
CA SER A 418 -22.81 -5.42 -25.64
C SER A 418 -23.04 -5.67 -24.12
N LEU A 419 -24.21 -5.33 -23.57
CA LEU A 419 -24.51 -5.50 -22.14
C LEU A 419 -25.88 -6.16 -21.89
N HIS A 420 -26.08 -7.33 -22.50
CA HIS A 420 -27.22 -8.23 -22.24
C HIS A 420 -26.75 -9.64 -21.81
N ARG A 421 -25.71 -9.68 -20.98
CA ARG A 421 -25.25 -10.86 -20.20
C ARG A 421 -24.36 -10.37 -19.04
N LEU A 422 -24.99 -9.88 -17.95
CA LEU A 422 -24.47 -9.74 -16.57
C LEU A 422 -25.44 -8.88 -15.72
N ALA A 423 -26.74 -9.22 -15.75
CA ALA A 423 -27.80 -8.49 -15.05
C ALA A 423 -28.89 -9.44 -14.54
N HIS A 424 -28.47 -10.51 -13.86
CA HIS A 424 -29.34 -11.44 -13.14
C HIS A 424 -28.52 -12.17 -12.07
N PHE A 425 -28.42 -11.59 -10.87
CA PHE A 425 -28.39 -12.33 -9.61
C PHE A 425 -28.55 -11.39 -8.41
N GLU A 426 -29.78 -10.90 -8.18
CA GLU A 426 -30.22 -10.57 -6.83
C GLU A 426 -31.75 -10.73 -6.70
N THR A 427 -32.19 -11.26 -5.55
CA THR A 427 -33.59 -11.49 -5.13
C THR A 427 -34.55 -12.21 -6.10
N PHE A 428 -34.88 -13.45 -5.78
CA PHE A 428 -36.23 -13.98 -6.02
C PHE A 428 -36.69 -14.91 -4.89
N ILE A 429 -37.28 -14.32 -3.83
CA ILE A 429 -38.18 -15.04 -2.93
C ILE A 429 -39.60 -14.67 -3.32
N SER A 430 -40.31 -15.59 -4.00
CA SER A 430 -41.58 -16.13 -3.52
C SER A 430 -42.29 -17.00 -4.58
N LEU A 431 -42.61 -18.22 -4.17
CA LEU A 431 -43.76 -19.05 -4.55
C LEU A 431 -44.29 -19.05 -6.01
N ARG A 432 -44.09 -20.23 -6.62
CA ARG A 432 -44.77 -20.80 -7.81
C ARG A 432 -46.27 -20.42 -7.92
N HIS A 433 -46.74 -20.26 -9.16
CA HIS A 433 -48.12 -20.58 -9.54
C HIS A 433 -48.18 -21.33 -10.87
N ILE A 434 -49.22 -22.15 -11.04
CA ILE A 434 -49.38 -23.12 -12.14
C ILE A 434 -50.25 -22.51 -13.25
N PRO A 435 -49.90 -22.68 -14.55
CA PRO A 435 -50.69 -22.10 -15.65
C PRO A 435 -51.87 -22.98 -16.07
N MET A 436 -53.02 -22.33 -16.33
CA MET A 436 -54.09 -22.84 -17.21
C MET A 436 -54.88 -21.68 -17.83
N GLY A 437 -55.45 -21.90 -19.02
CA GLY A 437 -56.51 -21.05 -19.59
C GLY A 437 -56.08 -20.08 -20.69
N GLU A 438 -56.27 -20.47 -21.96
CA GLU A 438 -56.30 -19.53 -23.08
C GLU A 438 -57.62 -18.73 -23.09
N THR A 439 -57.64 -17.48 -23.57
CA THR A 439 -58.27 -17.13 -24.87
C THR A 439 -58.27 -15.63 -25.25
N ARG A 440 -57.96 -15.39 -26.54
CA ARG A 440 -58.50 -14.35 -27.47
C ARG A 440 -58.73 -12.90 -27.01
N LYS A 441 -57.75 -12.06 -27.36
CA LYS A 441 -57.84 -10.88 -28.25
C LYS A 441 -59.19 -10.12 -28.36
N ARG A 442 -59.22 -8.86 -27.90
CA ARG A 442 -59.37 -7.62 -28.71
C ARG A 442 -59.26 -6.38 -27.79
N GLY A 443 -58.90 -5.21 -28.31
CA GLY A 443 -58.65 -4.03 -27.47
C GLY A 443 -59.04 -2.70 -28.09
N ARG A 444 -59.11 -1.65 -27.25
CA ARG A 444 -59.22 -0.23 -27.66
C ARG A 444 -58.77 0.70 -26.52
N LYS A 445 -58.01 1.75 -26.86
CA LYS A 445 -57.78 2.96 -26.02
C LYS A 445 -58.87 4.01 -26.37
N PRO A 446 -58.97 5.15 -25.66
CA PRO A 446 -59.17 5.29 -24.20
C PRO A 446 -60.24 6.37 -23.85
N LYS A 447 -60.66 6.48 -22.58
CA LYS A 447 -61.05 7.77 -21.96
C LYS A 447 -61.23 7.63 -20.44
N ALA A 448 -60.83 8.65 -19.69
CA ALA A 448 -61.24 8.86 -18.30
C ALA A 448 -62.59 9.60 -18.25
N PRO A 449 -63.27 9.59 -17.09
CA PRO A 449 -63.29 10.81 -16.28
C PRO A 449 -62.91 10.56 -14.80
N ALA A 450 -62.96 11.63 -14.00
CA ALA A 450 -62.53 11.66 -12.60
C ALA A 450 -63.41 10.85 -11.64
N ALA A 451 -62.85 10.54 -10.46
CA ALA A 451 -63.57 9.99 -9.32
C ALA A 451 -63.50 10.97 -8.13
N THR A 452 -64.62 11.10 -7.42
CA THR A 452 -64.74 11.78 -6.11
C THR A 452 -65.35 10.80 -5.13
N THR A 453 -64.71 10.59 -3.98
CA THR A 453 -65.31 9.82 -2.89
C THR A 453 -64.83 10.35 -1.54
N GLU A 454 -65.78 10.70 -0.68
CA GLU A 454 -65.57 10.91 0.75
C GLU A 454 -65.69 9.56 1.47
N ILE A 455 -64.92 9.33 2.55
CA ILE A 455 -65.26 8.32 3.58
C ILE A 455 -64.92 8.88 4.96
N MET A 456 -65.97 9.06 5.76
CA MET A 456 -66.04 8.86 7.21
C MET A 456 -66.77 7.51 7.44
N ASP A 457 -66.69 6.78 8.56
CA ASP A 457 -66.18 7.11 9.89
C ASP A 457 -65.94 5.83 10.74
N PHE A 458 -65.15 5.94 11.84
CA PHE A 458 -65.15 5.09 13.07
C PHE A 458 -65.05 3.54 12.96
N GLN A 459 -64.79 2.72 14.01
CA GLN A 459 -64.50 2.89 15.47
C GLN A 459 -63.57 1.72 15.91
N TYR A 460 -62.74 1.80 16.97
CA TYR A 460 -63.15 1.52 18.37
C TYR A 460 -62.11 2.00 19.43
N ALA A 461 -62.54 2.05 20.71
CA ALA A 461 -61.79 2.46 21.92
C ALA A 461 -60.54 1.58 22.24
N SER A 462 -59.48 2.02 22.95
CA SER A 462 -59.27 2.99 24.07
C SER A 462 -59.70 2.49 25.47
N ALA A 463 -59.20 2.99 26.61
CA ALA A 463 -58.17 4.03 26.88
C ALA A 463 -56.97 3.41 27.65
N SER A 464 -56.43 3.78 28.83
CA SER A 464 -56.54 4.85 29.86
C SER A 464 -55.42 4.56 30.89
N ASN A 465 -54.80 5.45 31.70
CA ASN A 465 -54.81 6.90 31.98
C ASN A 465 -53.40 7.25 32.56
N ALA A 466 -52.99 8.41 33.09
CA ALA A 466 -53.63 9.64 33.59
C ALA A 466 -52.77 10.86 33.14
N THR A 467 -53.28 12.01 32.67
CA THR A 467 -54.19 13.03 33.26
C THR A 467 -53.59 13.78 34.46
N GLN A 468 -53.60 15.14 34.55
CA GLN A 468 -54.18 16.13 33.63
C GLN A 468 -53.52 17.54 33.69
N THR A 469 -53.97 18.37 32.74
CA THR A 469 -53.71 19.77 32.36
C THR A 469 -53.81 20.85 33.46
N ASP A 470 -53.37 22.08 33.16
CA ASP A 470 -54.35 23.18 32.94
C ASP A 470 -53.85 24.49 32.29
N TYR A 471 -54.77 25.05 31.48
CA TYR A 471 -54.96 26.40 30.92
C TYR A 471 -53.93 27.19 30.08
N VAL A 472 -54.50 27.86 29.06
CA VAL A 472 -53.93 28.88 28.16
C VAL A 472 -54.95 30.02 28.03
N ALA A 473 -54.51 31.28 28.08
CA ALA A 473 -55.20 32.44 27.49
C ALA A 473 -54.24 33.65 27.39
N THR A 474 -54.53 34.60 26.50
CA THR A 474 -53.70 35.79 26.23
C THR A 474 -54.54 37.08 26.25
N GLN A 475 -53.89 38.24 26.44
CA GLN A 475 -53.94 39.45 25.58
C GLN A 475 -53.98 40.84 26.28
N ASN A 476 -53.22 41.76 25.66
CA ASN A 476 -53.47 43.18 25.37
C ASN A 476 -53.08 44.35 26.32
N ASP A 477 -52.91 45.48 25.63
CA ASP A 477 -52.92 46.90 26.02
C ASP A 477 -51.71 47.54 26.75
N VAL A 478 -51.32 48.81 26.50
CA VAL A 478 -51.28 49.66 25.25
C VAL A 478 -50.47 50.96 25.58
N PHE A 479 -49.99 51.71 24.55
CA PHE A 479 -49.41 53.09 24.54
C PHE A 479 -49.39 53.93 25.86
N SER A 480 -48.39 54.80 26.17
CA SER A 480 -47.74 55.78 25.28
C SER A 480 -46.61 56.60 25.97
N ALA A 481 -45.71 57.22 25.18
CA ALA A 481 -45.04 58.54 25.39
C ALA A 481 -44.25 58.86 26.70
N ALA A 482 -43.35 59.86 26.76
CA ALA A 482 -42.41 60.45 25.80
C ALA A 482 -41.49 61.45 26.55
N ASN A 483 -40.24 61.66 26.12
CA ASN A 483 -39.67 63.01 25.97
C ASN A 483 -38.30 63.03 25.25
N ASP A 484 -38.29 63.73 24.13
CA ASP A 484 -37.17 64.25 23.34
C ASP A 484 -36.32 65.32 24.07
N SER A 485 -35.27 65.94 23.51
CA SER A 485 -34.12 65.53 22.64
C SER A 485 -33.40 66.84 22.18
N VAL A 486 -33.09 67.02 20.89
CA VAL A 486 -32.94 68.33 20.17
C VAL A 486 -31.59 69.11 20.42
N PRO A 487 -30.92 69.76 19.41
CA PRO A 487 -30.61 69.34 18.03
C PRO A 487 -29.27 69.90 17.40
N THR A 488 -29.15 69.73 16.06
CA THR A 488 -28.36 70.47 15.01
C THR A 488 -27.07 69.81 14.47
N ALA A 489 -26.73 69.85 13.17
CA ALA A 489 -27.45 70.06 11.88
C ALA A 489 -26.48 69.64 10.73
N ALA A 490 -26.79 69.52 9.42
CA ALA A 490 -27.99 69.74 8.60
C ALA A 490 -28.08 68.64 7.48
N ALA A 491 -28.58 68.95 6.26
CA ALA A 491 -28.68 67.99 5.14
C ALA A 491 -28.59 68.65 3.74
N ALA A 492 -28.26 67.86 2.70
CA ALA A 492 -28.46 68.15 1.26
C ALA A 492 -28.40 66.86 0.40
N LYS A 493 -28.62 66.96 -0.93
CA LYS A 493 -28.94 65.85 -1.86
C LYS A 493 -28.06 65.75 -3.13
N ASN A 494 -28.07 64.55 -3.73
CA ASN A 494 -28.04 64.21 -5.17
C ASN A 494 -26.73 64.13 -6.00
N ASP A 495 -26.72 63.08 -6.84
CA ASP A 495 -26.24 62.90 -8.23
C ASP A 495 -24.73 62.84 -8.64
N ALA A 496 -24.30 61.60 -8.88
CA ALA A 496 -23.49 61.07 -9.99
C ALA A 496 -22.41 61.92 -10.72
N ASN A 497 -21.16 61.42 -10.71
CA ASN A 497 -20.56 60.75 -11.89
C ASN A 497 -19.24 59.99 -11.58
N ASN A 498 -18.87 59.08 -12.49
CA ASN A 498 -17.62 58.27 -12.51
C ASN A 498 -16.54 58.97 -13.40
N PRO A 499 -15.25 58.52 -13.58
CA PRO A 499 -14.77 57.13 -13.48
C PRO A 499 -13.35 56.84 -12.87
N ALA A 500 -13.12 55.54 -12.60
CA ALA A 500 -11.88 54.76 -12.77
C ALA A 500 -10.56 55.12 -12.01
N PRO A 501 -10.01 54.19 -11.19
CA PRO A 501 -8.65 54.25 -10.64
C PRO A 501 -7.61 53.49 -11.49
N ALA A 502 -6.35 53.96 -11.50
CA ALA A 502 -5.22 53.29 -12.17
C ALA A 502 -4.08 52.92 -11.18
N ARG A 503 -3.46 51.74 -11.40
CA ARG A 503 -2.46 51.11 -10.53
C ARG A 503 -1.18 51.94 -10.35
N ARG A 504 -0.55 51.86 -9.16
CA ARG A 504 0.92 51.93 -9.01
C ARG A 504 1.44 50.85 -8.06
N GLY A 505 2.56 50.24 -8.45
CA GLY A 505 3.28 49.23 -7.67
C GLY A 505 4.43 49.82 -6.82
N ARG A 506 5.18 48.93 -6.17
CA ARG A 506 6.28 49.27 -5.24
C ARG A 506 7.50 49.85 -5.98
N GLY A 507 8.22 50.78 -5.34
CA GLY A 507 9.51 51.30 -5.78
C GLY A 507 10.35 51.80 -4.59
N ARG A 508 11.66 51.51 -4.60
CA ARG A 508 12.61 51.76 -3.49
C ARG A 508 13.45 53.03 -3.77
N PRO A 509 13.59 53.98 -2.83
CA PRO A 509 14.31 55.24 -3.09
C PRO A 509 15.85 55.15 -2.90
N ARG A 510 16.56 56.10 -3.51
CA ARG A 510 18.02 56.36 -3.40
C ARG A 510 18.32 57.45 -2.35
N LYS A 511 19.60 57.67 -2.03
CA LYS A 511 20.17 59.01 -1.85
C LYS A 511 21.65 59.10 -2.32
N SER A 512 22.11 60.31 -2.58
CA SER A 512 23.44 60.74 -3.08
C SER A 512 24.20 61.51 -1.95
N GLU A 513 25.38 62.16 -2.04
CA GLU A 513 26.09 62.98 -3.07
C GLU A 513 27.65 62.98 -2.80
N VAL A 514 28.55 62.92 -3.81
CA VAL A 514 29.35 64.00 -4.50
C VAL A 514 30.74 64.36 -3.88
N GLY A 515 31.80 64.49 -4.72
CA GLY A 515 33.04 65.19 -4.38
C GLY A 515 34.33 64.89 -5.21
N HIS A 516 34.58 65.67 -6.29
CA HIS A 516 35.86 66.06 -6.98
C HIS A 516 37.03 65.05 -7.25
N MET A 517 37.47 64.89 -8.53
CA MET A 517 38.67 65.48 -9.23
C MET A 517 40.04 64.88 -8.79
N GLU A 518 41.09 64.63 -9.62
CA GLU A 518 41.43 64.71 -11.08
C GLU A 518 42.84 64.06 -11.27
N ASP A 519 43.46 63.73 -12.43
CA ASP A 519 43.16 63.68 -13.89
C ASP A 519 44.24 62.79 -14.63
N THR A 520 44.18 62.68 -15.97
CA THR A 520 45.21 62.30 -16.98
C THR A 520 45.41 60.83 -17.42
N GLU A 521 45.89 60.67 -18.67
CA GLU A 521 45.78 59.49 -19.55
C GLU A 521 47.16 58.77 -19.86
N PRO A 522 47.48 58.17 -21.05
CA PRO A 522 47.32 56.71 -21.25
C PRO A 522 48.48 55.93 -21.95
N HIS A 523 48.23 54.62 -22.18
CA HIS A 523 48.71 53.75 -23.29
C HIS A 523 50.17 53.19 -23.39
N ALA A 524 50.23 51.85 -23.30
CA ALA A 524 50.80 50.88 -24.27
C ALA A 524 52.31 50.77 -24.61
N ALA A 525 52.88 49.55 -24.41
CA ALA A 525 53.93 48.87 -25.21
C ALA A 525 54.05 47.38 -24.79
N ALA A 526 54.82 46.52 -25.48
CA ALA A 526 54.83 45.06 -25.26
C ALA A 526 56.18 44.31 -25.45
N SER A 527 56.35 43.21 -24.69
CA SER A 527 57.25 42.04 -24.92
C SER A 527 58.79 42.29 -24.90
N PRO A 528 59.67 41.25 -24.84
CA PRO A 528 59.46 39.79 -24.82
C PRO A 528 60.13 39.04 -23.62
N GLU A 529 60.33 37.71 -23.77
CA GLU A 529 60.73 36.74 -22.73
C GLU A 529 62.20 36.76 -22.25
N ARG A 530 62.43 36.24 -21.02
CA ARG A 530 63.51 35.26 -20.71
C ARG A 530 63.31 34.55 -19.35
N ARG A 531 63.63 33.26 -19.28
CA ARG A 531 63.82 32.42 -18.06
C ARG A 531 65.35 32.33 -17.77
N PRO A 532 65.87 31.90 -16.57
CA PRO A 532 65.29 30.88 -15.67
C PRO A 532 65.48 31.02 -14.13
N TYR A 533 64.83 30.12 -13.38
CA TYR A 533 65.18 29.51 -12.08
C TYR A 533 65.85 30.35 -10.95
N GLN A 534 65.17 30.50 -9.80
CA GLN A 534 65.41 29.62 -8.62
C GLN A 534 64.35 29.77 -7.51
N ASN A 535 64.44 28.89 -6.49
CA ASN A 535 63.43 28.56 -5.48
C ASN A 535 63.10 29.67 -4.47
N GLY A 536 61.88 29.65 -3.90
CA GLY A 536 61.50 30.55 -2.79
C GLY A 536 60.04 30.44 -2.33
N ALA A 537 59.49 29.23 -2.17
CA ALA A 537 58.09 29.05 -1.79
C ALA A 537 57.89 29.12 -0.26
N VAL A 538 57.12 30.10 0.21
CA VAL A 538 56.46 30.10 1.53
C VAL A 538 54.97 30.11 1.30
N VAL A 539 54.30 28.99 1.57
CA VAL A 539 52.84 28.88 1.52
C VAL A 539 52.32 29.17 2.91
N LEU A 540 51.46 30.19 3.05
CA LEU A 540 50.66 30.39 4.25
C LEU A 540 49.45 29.46 4.16
N GLU A 541 49.37 28.49 5.07
CA GLU A 541 48.20 27.62 5.19
C GLU A 541 46.98 28.43 5.69
N PRO A 542 45.77 28.18 5.16
CA PRO A 542 44.55 28.71 5.77
C PRO A 542 44.32 28.02 7.13
N PRO A 543 43.69 28.71 8.11
CA PRO A 543 43.41 28.11 9.41
C PRO A 543 42.50 26.88 9.27
N PRO A 544 42.71 25.82 10.06
CA PRO A 544 41.90 24.60 9.97
C PRO A 544 40.44 24.89 10.32
N GLN A 545 39.53 24.44 9.45
CA GLN A 545 38.10 24.45 9.76
C GLN A 545 37.80 23.43 10.87
N PRO A 546 36.80 23.67 11.73
CA PRO A 546 36.43 22.73 12.78
C PRO A 546 35.91 21.42 12.17
N VAL A 547 36.65 20.33 12.41
CA VAL A 547 36.28 18.95 12.08
C VAL A 547 34.86 18.68 12.61
N ALA A 548 33.99 18.16 11.75
CA ALA A 548 32.58 17.99 12.10
C ALA A 548 32.43 16.81 13.09
N LYS A 549 31.64 16.99 14.16
CA LYS A 549 31.52 16.02 15.27
C LYS A 549 31.29 14.57 14.82
N TRP A 550 30.55 14.35 13.73
CA TRP A 550 30.19 13.01 13.24
C TRP A 550 31.41 12.16 12.84
N GLU A 551 32.47 12.77 12.30
CA GLU A 551 33.71 12.05 11.94
C GLU A 551 34.40 11.43 13.17
N SER A 552 34.30 12.11 14.33
CA SER A 552 34.84 11.62 15.60
C SER A 552 34.03 10.50 16.25
N VAL A 553 32.74 10.38 15.92
CA VAL A 553 31.87 9.28 16.39
C VAL A 553 32.07 8.04 15.53
N ALA A 554 32.06 8.19 14.20
CA ALA A 554 32.31 7.10 13.27
C ALA A 554 33.63 6.37 13.57
N ALA A 555 34.71 7.12 13.87
CA ALA A 555 36.01 6.58 14.24
C ALA A 555 36.02 5.75 15.54
N ARG A 556 35.09 5.98 16.47
CA ARG A 556 34.96 5.24 17.74
C ARG A 556 34.13 3.97 17.64
N VAL A 557 33.20 3.90 16.68
CA VAL A 557 32.33 2.73 16.49
C VAL A 557 33.04 1.61 15.71
N VAL A 558 34.10 1.93 14.93
CA VAL A 558 34.81 0.94 14.09
C VAL A 558 35.22 -0.35 14.83
N PRO A 559 35.79 -0.33 16.06
CA PRO A 559 36.16 -1.56 16.77
C PRO A 559 34.97 -2.44 17.16
N ALA A 560 33.78 -1.85 17.38
CA ALA A 560 32.56 -2.59 17.70
C ALA A 560 31.88 -3.19 16.45
N MET A 561 32.26 -2.77 15.25
CA MET A 561 31.69 -3.28 13.99
C MET A 561 32.00 -4.75 13.74
N ASP A 562 33.09 -5.29 14.29
CA ASP A 562 33.44 -6.71 14.15
C ASP A 562 32.64 -7.63 15.08
N ALA A 563 31.96 -7.06 16.09
CA ALA A 563 30.97 -7.75 16.91
C ALA A 563 29.59 -7.84 16.24
N VAL A 564 29.34 -7.04 15.20
CA VAL A 564 28.10 -7.08 14.41
C VAL A 564 28.20 -8.19 13.36
N VAL A 565 27.18 -9.04 13.29
CA VAL A 565 27.15 -10.24 12.46
C VAL A 565 25.91 -10.24 11.57
N LYS A 566 26.06 -10.79 10.36
CA LYS A 566 24.92 -10.96 9.45
C LYS A 566 24.22 -12.27 9.76
N VAL A 567 22.93 -12.18 10.07
CA VAL A 567 22.04 -13.33 10.29
C VAL A 567 21.50 -13.80 8.94
N PHE A 568 21.46 -15.10 8.73
CA PHE A 568 20.76 -15.76 7.64
C PHE A 568 19.79 -16.78 8.24
N CYS A 569 18.48 -16.56 8.08
CA CYS A 569 17.47 -17.50 8.54
C CYS A 569 16.79 -18.20 7.34
N VAL A 570 16.45 -19.47 7.53
CA VAL A 570 15.61 -20.28 6.65
C VAL A 570 14.28 -20.50 7.36
N HIS A 571 13.18 -20.03 6.76
CA HIS A 571 11.85 -20.03 7.37
C HIS A 571 10.93 -21.05 6.69
N THR A 572 10.10 -21.74 7.47
CA THR A 572 9.00 -22.61 6.98
C THR A 572 7.74 -22.39 7.82
N GLU A 573 7.07 -21.28 7.53
CA GLU A 573 5.81 -20.90 8.18
C GLU A 573 4.72 -21.98 8.06
N PRO A 574 3.84 -22.15 9.07
CA PRO A 574 2.58 -22.84 8.87
C PRO A 574 1.68 -22.09 7.88
N ASN A 575 0.86 -22.82 7.14
CA ASN A 575 -0.25 -22.23 6.39
C ASN A 575 -1.48 -22.20 7.31
N TYR A 576 -1.85 -21.04 7.86
CA TYR A 576 -2.96 -20.97 8.83
C TYR A 576 -4.33 -21.27 8.18
N SER A 577 -4.48 -20.99 6.88
CA SER A 577 -5.66 -21.31 6.07
C SER A 577 -5.81 -22.80 5.76
N LEU A 578 -4.69 -23.53 5.69
CA LEU A 578 -4.63 -24.99 5.47
C LEU A 578 -3.69 -25.60 6.52
N PRO A 579 -4.12 -25.70 7.79
CA PRO A 579 -3.24 -25.89 8.96
C PRO A 579 -2.46 -27.21 9.01
N TRP A 580 -2.80 -28.18 8.17
CA TRP A 580 -2.00 -29.39 7.90
C TRP A 580 -0.78 -29.15 6.98
N GLN A 581 -0.62 -27.95 6.42
CA GLN A 581 0.43 -27.60 5.48
C GLN A 581 1.43 -26.58 6.04
N ARG A 582 2.62 -26.56 5.43
CA ARG A 582 3.58 -25.46 5.55
C ARG A 582 3.60 -24.64 4.26
N LYS A 583 3.88 -23.34 4.37
CA LYS A 583 4.17 -22.49 3.21
C LYS A 583 5.50 -22.91 2.57
N ARG A 584 5.76 -22.43 1.36
CA ARG A 584 7.03 -22.66 0.67
C ARG A 584 8.19 -22.07 1.48
N GLN A 585 9.19 -22.90 1.76
CA GLN A 585 10.44 -22.50 2.40
C GLN A 585 11.10 -21.30 1.67
N TYR A 586 11.54 -20.31 2.43
CA TYR A 586 12.33 -19.17 1.93
C TYR A 586 13.51 -18.85 2.85
N SER A 587 14.29 -17.85 2.50
CA SER A 587 15.44 -17.39 3.30
C SER A 587 15.45 -15.87 3.39
N SER A 588 15.78 -15.36 4.57
CA SER A 588 15.97 -13.93 4.83
C SER A 588 17.44 -13.64 5.19
N SER A 589 17.77 -12.37 5.32
CA SER A 589 18.97 -11.96 6.05
C SER A 589 18.76 -10.64 6.79
N SER A 590 19.24 -10.58 8.03
CA SER A 590 19.17 -9.42 8.90
C SER A 590 20.46 -9.27 9.72
N SER A 591 20.42 -8.47 10.79
CA SER A 591 21.58 -8.16 11.62
C SER A 591 21.46 -8.79 13.01
N GLY A 592 22.61 -8.98 13.64
CA GLY A 592 22.72 -9.37 15.04
C GLY A 592 24.06 -8.88 15.60
N PHE A 593 24.29 -9.03 16.90
CA PHE A 593 25.57 -8.69 17.51
C PHE A 593 25.96 -9.59 18.67
N ILE A 594 27.26 -9.80 18.81
CA ILE A 594 27.90 -10.61 19.83
C ILE A 594 27.88 -9.88 21.17
N ILE A 595 27.41 -10.55 22.21
CA ILE A 595 27.41 -10.10 23.61
C ILE A 595 28.17 -11.09 24.49
N GLY A 596 28.33 -10.76 25.78
CA GLY A 596 28.98 -11.63 26.76
C GLY A 596 28.35 -13.03 26.86
N GLY A 597 29.16 -14.03 27.22
CA GLY A 597 28.70 -15.40 27.48
C GLY A 597 28.48 -16.29 26.25
N LYS A 598 29.18 -16.03 25.13
CA LYS A 598 29.00 -16.74 23.84
C LYS A 598 27.54 -16.72 23.34
N ARG A 599 26.96 -15.52 23.33
CA ARG A 599 25.59 -15.26 22.87
C ARG A 599 25.59 -14.17 21.80
N VAL A 600 24.59 -14.21 20.92
CA VAL A 600 24.29 -13.18 19.93
C VAL A 600 22.83 -12.76 20.11
N LEU A 601 22.57 -11.45 20.02
CA LEU A 601 21.21 -10.92 19.97
C LEU A 601 20.82 -10.56 18.53
N THR A 602 19.54 -10.71 18.20
CA THR A 602 18.86 -10.24 16.99
C THR A 602 17.37 -10.05 17.32
N ASN A 603 16.54 -9.67 16.35
CA ASN A 603 15.09 -9.60 16.56
C ASN A 603 14.42 -10.99 16.54
N ALA A 604 13.23 -11.12 17.16
CA ALA A 604 12.44 -12.34 17.10
C ALA A 604 11.94 -12.62 15.68
N HIS A 605 11.42 -11.60 14.98
CA HIS A 605 10.96 -11.73 13.59
C HIS A 605 12.08 -12.17 12.62
N SER A 606 13.34 -11.85 12.94
CA SER A 606 14.51 -12.28 12.13
C SER A 606 14.75 -13.79 12.14
N VAL A 607 14.19 -14.52 13.11
CA VAL A 607 14.31 -15.98 13.25
C VAL A 607 12.96 -16.68 13.49
N GLU A 608 11.84 -16.04 13.13
CA GLU A 608 10.52 -16.67 13.29
C GLU A 608 10.37 -17.90 12.38
N HIS A 609 9.69 -18.94 12.87
CA HIS A 609 9.45 -20.19 12.12
C HIS A 609 10.71 -20.81 11.47
N TYR A 610 11.86 -20.69 12.14
CA TYR A 610 13.16 -21.14 11.62
C TYR A 610 13.27 -22.66 11.46
N ASN A 611 13.94 -23.10 10.38
CA ASN A 611 14.50 -24.45 10.24
C ASN A 611 16.02 -24.46 10.48
N GLN A 612 16.68 -23.34 10.16
CA GLN A 612 18.13 -23.20 10.22
C GLN A 612 18.50 -21.73 10.31
N VAL A 613 19.33 -21.38 11.30
CA VAL A 613 19.93 -20.05 11.44
C VAL A 613 21.44 -20.17 11.22
N LYS A 614 22.02 -19.20 10.53
CA LYS A 614 23.47 -19.10 10.30
C LYS A 614 23.95 -17.68 10.54
N LEU A 615 25.17 -17.54 11.06
CA LEU A 615 25.81 -16.25 11.34
C LEU A 615 27.10 -16.10 10.54
N LYS A 616 27.37 -14.88 10.06
CA LYS A 616 28.58 -14.51 9.33
C LYS A 616 29.24 -13.30 10.00
N LYS A 617 30.51 -13.43 10.39
CA LYS A 617 31.32 -12.30 10.89
C LYS A 617 31.68 -11.32 9.78
N ARG A 618 31.86 -10.04 10.13
CA ARG A 618 32.54 -9.06 9.29
C ARG A 618 33.93 -9.60 8.88
N GLY A 619 34.33 -9.34 7.63
CA GLY A 619 35.62 -9.79 7.08
C GLY A 619 35.75 -11.30 6.77
N SER A 620 34.88 -12.16 7.32
CA SER A 620 34.83 -13.59 6.99
C SER A 620 33.92 -13.86 5.79
N ASP A 621 34.19 -14.92 5.03
CA ASP A 621 33.26 -15.49 4.04
C ASP A 621 32.33 -16.55 4.67
N THR A 622 32.80 -17.19 5.74
CA THR A 622 32.27 -18.40 6.36
C THR A 622 30.97 -18.14 7.12
N LYS A 623 30.02 -19.07 6.99
CA LYS A 623 28.70 -19.01 7.63
C LYS A 623 28.56 -20.13 8.66
N TYR A 624 28.70 -19.77 9.93
CA TYR A 624 28.62 -20.69 11.07
C TYR A 624 27.17 -21.05 11.36
N LEU A 625 26.91 -22.30 11.76
CA LEU A 625 25.57 -22.73 12.17
C LEU A 625 25.25 -22.19 13.57
N ALA A 626 24.06 -21.62 13.75
CA ALA A 626 23.61 -21.07 15.01
C ALA A 626 22.39 -21.80 15.57
N THR A 627 22.31 -21.87 16.89
CA THR A 627 21.20 -22.43 17.66
C THR A 627 20.44 -21.28 18.31
N VAL A 628 19.12 -21.26 18.21
CA VAL A 628 18.26 -20.33 18.95
C VAL A 628 18.14 -20.84 20.39
N LEU A 629 18.41 -19.97 21.36
CA LEU A 629 18.31 -20.25 22.79
C LEU A 629 16.98 -19.81 23.39
N ALA A 630 16.49 -18.64 22.97
CA ALA A 630 15.22 -18.06 23.40
C ALA A 630 14.66 -17.10 22.35
N ILE A 631 13.33 -16.99 22.30
CA ILE A 631 12.60 -16.00 21.50
C ILE A 631 11.60 -15.32 22.44
N GLY A 632 11.65 -13.99 22.53
CA GLY A 632 10.67 -13.15 23.19
C GLY A 632 9.92 -12.33 22.15
N THR A 633 8.70 -12.75 21.80
CA THR A 633 7.93 -12.16 20.70
C THR A 633 7.35 -10.79 21.08
N GLU A 634 6.93 -10.63 22.34
CA GLU A 634 6.38 -9.39 22.92
C GLU A 634 7.41 -8.25 22.94
N CYS A 635 8.70 -8.56 23.12
CA CYS A 635 9.80 -7.60 23.02
C CYS A 635 10.54 -7.62 21.68
N ASP A 636 10.18 -8.48 20.75
CA ASP A 636 10.88 -8.72 19.48
C ASP A 636 12.41 -8.94 19.62
N ILE A 637 12.81 -9.83 20.55
CA ILE A 637 14.22 -10.22 20.75
C ILE A 637 14.38 -11.74 20.60
N ALA A 638 15.46 -12.17 19.94
CA ALA A 638 15.92 -13.55 19.99
C ALA A 638 17.38 -13.63 20.47
N MET A 639 17.68 -14.66 21.25
CA MET A 639 19.03 -15.00 21.70
C MET A 639 19.54 -16.22 20.92
N LEU A 640 20.73 -16.12 20.36
CA LEU A 640 21.40 -17.16 19.57
C LEU A 640 22.73 -17.56 20.21
N THR A 641 23.24 -18.75 19.87
CA THR A 641 24.63 -19.16 20.13
C THR A 641 25.19 -19.98 18.97
N VAL A 642 26.50 -20.21 18.97
CA VAL A 642 27.27 -20.95 17.95
C VAL A 642 28.23 -21.88 18.69
N SER A 643 28.22 -23.16 18.33
CA SER A 643 29.05 -24.19 18.96
C SER A 643 30.49 -24.25 18.42
N ASP A 644 30.75 -23.60 17.30
CA ASP A 644 32.07 -23.50 16.68
C ASP A 644 32.88 -22.37 17.36
N ASP A 645 34.01 -22.71 17.97
CA ASP A 645 34.85 -21.74 18.68
C ASP A 645 35.52 -20.72 17.76
N GLN A 646 35.74 -21.05 16.48
CA GLN A 646 36.31 -20.12 15.49
C GLN A 646 35.38 -18.91 15.25
N PHE A 647 34.07 -19.04 15.51
CA PHE A 647 33.14 -17.91 15.47
C PHE A 647 33.44 -16.89 16.59
N TRP A 648 33.87 -17.33 17.77
CA TRP A 648 34.15 -16.45 18.92
C TRP A 648 35.58 -15.88 18.91
N GLU A 649 36.50 -16.48 18.16
CA GLU A 649 37.88 -15.99 18.03
C GLU A 649 37.97 -14.56 17.45
N GLY A 650 38.82 -13.73 18.06
CA GLY A 650 39.20 -12.42 17.55
C GLY A 650 38.19 -11.28 17.73
N VAL A 651 37.05 -11.53 18.40
CA VAL A 651 35.96 -10.54 18.55
C VAL A 651 35.74 -10.18 20.02
N ALA A 652 35.71 -8.89 20.32
CA ALA A 652 35.24 -8.37 21.60
C ALA A 652 33.69 -8.25 21.60
N PRO A 653 32.99 -8.64 22.67
CA PRO A 653 31.53 -8.46 22.75
C PRO A 653 31.15 -6.99 22.90
N VAL A 654 29.93 -6.66 22.48
CA VAL A 654 29.32 -5.35 22.69
C VAL A 654 29.02 -5.12 24.18
N GLU A 655 29.42 -3.96 24.70
CA GLU A 655 29.02 -3.47 26.02
C GLU A 655 27.73 -2.65 25.93
N PHE A 656 26.84 -2.80 26.90
CA PHE A 656 25.60 -2.02 27.00
C PHE A 656 25.82 -0.65 27.67
N GLY A 657 24.96 0.31 27.35
CA GLY A 657 24.92 1.64 27.95
C GLY A 657 23.60 1.93 28.66
N ASP A 658 23.59 3.01 29.44
CA ASP A 658 22.37 3.55 30.06
C ASP A 658 21.33 3.98 29.01
N LEU A 659 20.07 4.11 29.46
CA LEU A 659 18.99 4.64 28.63
C LEU A 659 19.28 6.11 28.24
N PRO A 660 19.40 6.45 26.94
CA PRO A 660 19.83 7.77 26.49
C PRO A 660 18.80 8.87 26.81
N ALA A 661 19.24 10.12 26.79
CA ALA A 661 18.39 11.31 26.84
C ALA A 661 17.82 11.65 25.44
N LEU A 662 16.82 12.53 25.40
CA LEU A 662 16.40 13.13 24.13
C LEU A 662 17.54 13.99 23.56
N GLN A 663 17.69 13.98 22.23
CA GLN A 663 18.79 14.61 21.48
C GLN A 663 20.19 13.96 21.65
N ASP A 664 20.34 12.87 22.42
CA ASP A 664 21.59 12.11 22.43
C ASP A 664 21.86 11.49 21.05
N ALA A 665 23.11 11.55 20.60
CA ALA A 665 23.53 11.01 19.31
C ALA A 665 23.51 9.47 19.31
N VAL A 666 22.97 8.89 18.24
CA VAL A 666 22.82 7.45 18.07
C VAL A 666 23.31 7.00 16.68
N THR A 667 24.07 5.91 16.65
CA THR A 667 24.63 5.30 15.44
C THR A 667 24.18 3.84 15.36
N VAL A 668 23.39 3.50 14.34
CA VAL A 668 22.90 2.13 14.10
C VAL A 668 23.79 1.43 13.10
N VAL A 669 24.14 0.18 13.40
CA VAL A 669 25.06 -0.62 12.59
C VAL A 669 24.40 -1.96 12.22
N GLY A 670 24.45 -2.35 10.95
CA GLY A 670 23.81 -3.58 10.47
C GLY A 670 24.18 -3.97 9.04
N TYR A 671 23.40 -4.85 8.43
CA TYR A 671 23.59 -5.39 7.08
C TYR A 671 22.31 -5.23 6.25
N PRO A 672 22.28 -4.35 5.23
CA PRO A 672 21.08 -4.09 4.46
C PRO A 672 20.74 -5.28 3.55
N ILE A 673 19.45 -5.46 3.23
CA ILE A 673 19.01 -6.52 2.31
C ILE A 673 19.76 -6.43 0.98
N GLY A 674 20.24 -7.59 0.50
CA GLY A 674 21.03 -7.73 -0.73
C GLY A 674 22.53 -7.40 -0.60
N GLY A 675 22.96 -6.69 0.45
CA GLY A 675 24.36 -6.34 0.68
C GLY A 675 25.05 -7.25 1.72
N ASP A 676 26.27 -7.73 1.42
CA ASP A 676 27.12 -8.45 2.40
C ASP A 676 28.13 -7.53 3.11
N THR A 677 28.11 -6.23 2.79
CA THR A 677 28.86 -5.17 3.48
C THR A 677 28.06 -4.59 4.64
N ILE A 678 28.75 -4.15 5.68
CA ILE A 678 28.12 -3.45 6.81
C ILE A 678 27.61 -2.06 6.36
N SER A 679 26.49 -1.64 6.92
CA SER A 679 25.87 -0.32 6.78
C SER A 679 25.84 0.38 8.14
N VAL A 680 25.94 1.70 8.11
CA VAL A 680 25.92 2.57 9.28
C VAL A 680 24.98 3.74 9.00
N THR A 681 23.94 3.90 9.81
CA THR A 681 23.10 5.10 9.83
C THR A 681 23.29 5.83 11.15
N SER A 682 23.00 7.13 11.20
CA SER A 682 23.21 7.93 12.42
C SER A 682 22.24 9.11 12.48
N GLY A 683 21.95 9.53 13.70
CA GLY A 683 20.96 10.55 14.03
C GLY A 683 20.97 10.84 15.53
N VAL A 684 19.83 11.21 16.08
CA VAL A 684 19.59 11.41 17.52
C VAL A 684 18.34 10.67 18.01
N VAL A 685 18.26 10.47 19.32
CA VAL A 685 17.04 10.01 19.99
C VAL A 685 16.00 11.13 19.97
N SER A 686 14.94 10.95 19.18
CA SER A 686 13.90 11.95 18.93
C SER A 686 12.71 11.84 19.89
N ARG A 687 12.44 10.64 20.42
CA ARG A 687 11.42 10.40 21.46
C ARG A 687 11.74 9.17 22.29
N ILE A 688 11.18 9.10 23.49
CA ILE A 688 11.18 7.92 24.37
C ILE A 688 9.74 7.76 24.88
N GLU A 689 9.11 6.65 24.54
CA GLU A 689 7.67 6.43 24.72
C GLU A 689 7.37 4.95 25.00
N ILE A 690 6.15 4.63 25.42
CA ILE A 690 5.65 3.26 25.45
C ILE A 690 5.04 2.94 24.09
N LEU A 691 5.62 1.98 23.37
CA LEU A 691 5.27 1.62 22.00
C LEU A 691 4.64 0.22 21.96
N SER A 692 3.69 0.02 21.06
CA SER A 692 3.14 -1.31 20.75
C SER A 692 4.10 -2.08 19.83
N TYR A 693 4.77 -3.11 20.36
CA TYR A 693 5.69 -3.97 19.62
C TYR A 693 4.88 -4.90 18.70
N VAL A 694 4.89 -4.63 17.39
CA VAL A 694 3.82 -5.12 16.47
C VAL A 694 3.74 -6.65 16.36
N HIS A 695 4.87 -7.37 16.42
CA HIS A 695 4.87 -8.84 16.31
C HIS A 695 4.31 -9.55 17.56
N GLY A 696 4.33 -8.90 18.72
CA GLY A 696 3.86 -9.47 19.99
C GLY A 696 2.76 -8.67 20.71
N SER A 697 2.22 -7.63 20.07
CA SER A 697 1.06 -6.84 20.52
C SER A 697 1.09 -6.43 22.01
N THR A 698 2.28 -6.06 22.49
CA THR A 698 2.55 -5.67 23.88
C THR A 698 3.16 -4.28 23.93
N GLU A 699 2.77 -3.50 24.93
CA GLU A 699 3.21 -2.11 25.13
C GLU A 699 4.46 -2.06 26.02
N LEU A 700 5.62 -1.73 25.44
CA LEU A 700 6.92 -1.70 26.12
C LEU A 700 7.67 -0.39 25.84
N LEU A 701 8.68 -0.09 26.66
CA LEU A 701 9.55 1.09 26.45
C LEU A 701 10.26 0.98 25.10
N GLY A 702 10.20 2.04 24.29
CA GLY A 702 10.91 2.16 23.02
C GLY A 702 11.57 3.52 22.85
N LEU A 703 12.69 3.54 22.12
CA LEU A 703 13.28 4.79 21.62
C LEU A 703 12.78 5.01 20.18
N GLN A 704 12.35 6.24 19.88
CA GLN A 704 12.26 6.74 18.52
C GLN A 704 13.57 7.47 18.18
N ILE A 705 14.11 7.24 16.99
CA ILE A 705 15.32 7.90 16.47
C ILE A 705 15.04 8.52 15.10
N ASP A 706 15.79 9.55 14.71
CA ASP A 706 15.68 10.15 13.36
C ASP A 706 16.66 9.54 12.32
N ALA A 707 17.41 8.51 12.71
CA ALA A 707 18.22 7.71 11.78
C ALA A 707 17.35 6.68 11.05
N ALA A 708 17.48 6.60 9.73
CA ALA A 708 16.78 5.60 8.93
C ALA A 708 17.13 4.15 9.32
N ILE A 709 16.10 3.34 9.57
CA ILE A 709 16.18 1.88 9.75
C ILE A 709 15.68 1.20 8.48
N ASN A 710 16.62 0.73 7.66
CA ASN A 710 16.31 -0.04 6.47
C ASN A 710 16.22 -1.53 6.80
N SER A 711 15.31 -2.25 6.14
CA SER A 711 15.15 -3.69 6.32
C SER A 711 16.48 -4.43 6.07
N GLY A 712 16.83 -5.32 7.00
CA GLY A 712 18.15 -5.95 7.10
C GLY A 712 19.01 -5.38 8.24
N ASN A 713 18.97 -4.06 8.50
CA ASN A 713 19.66 -3.47 9.66
C ASN A 713 18.97 -3.82 10.99
N SER A 714 17.69 -4.20 10.95
CA SER A 714 16.95 -4.76 12.09
C SER A 714 17.72 -5.91 12.76
N GLY A 715 17.72 -5.93 14.10
CA GLY A 715 18.48 -6.85 14.93
C GLY A 715 19.93 -6.39 15.20
N GLY A 716 20.41 -5.37 14.49
CA GLY A 716 21.72 -4.76 14.71
C GLY A 716 21.73 -3.80 15.93
N PRO A 717 22.89 -3.50 16.51
CA PRO A 717 22.98 -2.61 17.66
C PRO A 717 22.88 -1.12 17.27
N ALA A 718 22.30 -0.35 18.18
CA ALA A 718 22.33 1.10 18.20
C ALA A 718 23.33 1.57 19.28
N PHE A 719 24.36 2.33 18.90
CA PHE A 719 25.42 2.81 19.78
C PHE A 719 25.27 4.30 20.12
N ASN A 720 25.77 4.73 21.29
CA ASN A 720 25.96 6.14 21.64
C ASN A 720 27.37 6.66 21.26
N ASP A 721 27.65 7.93 21.55
CA ASP A 721 28.91 8.63 21.22
C ASP A 721 30.18 8.10 21.94
N LYS A 722 30.00 7.21 22.93
CA LYS A 722 31.05 6.49 23.66
C LYS A 722 31.35 5.11 23.06
N GLY A 723 30.45 4.58 22.21
CA GLY A 723 30.55 3.25 21.63
C GLY A 723 29.78 2.16 22.39
N ASN A 724 28.99 2.52 23.41
CA ASN A 724 28.17 1.57 24.17
C ASN A 724 26.80 1.39 23.47
N CYS A 725 26.29 0.16 23.44
CA CYS A 725 25.00 -0.16 22.85
C CYS A 725 23.84 0.31 23.74
N VAL A 726 23.02 1.22 23.22
CA VAL A 726 21.80 1.74 23.85
C VAL A 726 20.53 0.96 23.44
N GLY A 727 20.63 0.07 22.44
CA GLY A 727 19.55 -0.87 22.14
C GLY A 727 19.69 -1.67 20.84
N ILE A 728 18.68 -2.48 20.52
CA ILE A 728 18.56 -3.22 19.23
C ILE A 728 17.72 -2.39 18.26
N ALA A 729 18.19 -2.13 17.05
CA ALA A 729 17.39 -1.51 16.00
C ALA A 729 16.24 -2.42 15.55
N PHE A 730 15.02 -1.89 15.44
CA PHE A 730 13.87 -2.61 14.91
C PHE A 730 12.97 -1.69 14.07
N GLN A 731 12.17 -2.28 13.18
CA GLN A 731 11.26 -1.57 12.30
C GLN A 731 9.83 -1.74 12.81
N SER A 732 9.15 -0.63 13.14
CA SER A 732 7.73 -0.67 13.49
C SER A 732 6.88 -0.64 12.22
N LEU A 733 5.98 -1.62 12.07
CA LEU A 733 5.11 -1.74 10.89
C LEU A 733 4.01 -0.66 10.82
N LYS A 734 3.79 0.13 11.88
CA LYS A 734 2.73 1.16 11.92
C LYS A 734 3.07 2.46 11.17
N HIS A 735 4.23 2.53 10.50
CA HIS A 735 4.75 3.76 9.90
C HIS A 735 5.45 3.52 8.55
N GLU A 736 4.79 2.83 7.62
CA GLU A 736 5.29 2.70 6.24
C GLU A 736 5.44 4.07 5.54
N ASP A 737 4.59 5.06 5.89
CA ASP A 737 4.61 6.43 5.34
C ASP A 737 5.65 7.39 5.96
N ALA A 738 6.45 6.97 6.95
CA ALA A 738 7.28 7.91 7.74
C ALA A 738 8.77 7.92 7.38
N GLU A 739 9.16 8.85 6.49
CA GLU A 739 10.57 9.12 6.22
C GLU A 739 11.35 9.45 7.51
N ASN A 740 12.51 8.79 7.69
CA ASN A 740 13.44 9.02 8.80
C ASN A 740 12.85 8.83 10.22
N ILE A 741 11.91 7.89 10.40
CA ILE A 741 11.56 7.39 11.74
C ILE A 741 12.11 5.98 11.95
N GLY A 742 13.15 5.87 12.77
CA GLY A 742 13.68 4.61 13.28
C GLY A 742 13.17 4.29 14.68
N TYR A 743 13.19 3.00 15.04
CA TYR A 743 12.88 2.55 16.40
C TYR A 743 14.00 1.65 16.97
N VAL A 744 14.20 1.73 18.28
CA VAL A 744 15.24 0.97 18.99
C VAL A 744 14.66 0.38 20.30
N ILE A 745 14.87 -0.92 20.49
CA ILE A 745 14.55 -1.70 21.69
C ILE A 745 15.60 -1.34 22.75
N PRO A 746 15.27 -0.60 23.82
CA PRO A 746 16.27 0.00 24.69
C PRO A 746 16.85 -1.01 25.69
N THR A 747 18.03 -0.70 26.23
CA THR A 747 18.74 -1.57 27.17
C THR A 747 17.93 -2.10 28.36
N PRO A 748 16.97 -1.38 28.98
CA PRO A 748 16.15 -1.97 30.04
C PRO A 748 15.28 -3.15 29.58
N VAL A 749 14.77 -3.13 28.34
CA VAL A 749 13.96 -4.23 27.76
C VAL A 749 14.86 -5.41 27.40
N ILE A 750 16.06 -5.14 26.87
CA ILE A 750 17.06 -6.18 26.59
C ILE A 750 17.53 -6.87 27.87
N MET A 751 17.86 -6.09 28.90
CA MET A 751 18.34 -6.64 30.18
C MET A 751 17.24 -7.40 30.92
N HIS A 752 15.97 -6.98 30.82
CA HIS A 752 14.83 -7.76 31.30
C HIS A 752 14.79 -9.14 30.64
N PHE A 753 14.75 -9.20 29.31
CA PHE A 753 14.74 -10.44 28.53
C PHE A 753 15.93 -11.37 28.84
N ILE A 754 17.14 -10.83 28.97
CA ILE A 754 18.33 -11.61 29.34
C ILE A 754 18.18 -12.19 30.76
N GLN A 755 17.80 -11.38 31.74
CA GLN A 755 17.71 -11.81 33.14
C GLN A 755 16.54 -12.76 33.39
N ASP A 756 15.44 -12.61 32.65
CA ASP A 756 14.33 -13.57 32.63
C ASP A 756 14.81 -14.96 32.16
N TYR A 757 15.47 -15.02 31.00
CA TYR A 757 16.05 -16.25 30.48
C TYR A 757 17.10 -16.87 31.42
N GLU A 758 17.98 -16.05 32.01
CA GLU A 758 19.02 -16.54 32.94
C GLU A 758 18.46 -17.06 34.27
N LYS A 759 17.35 -16.48 34.74
CA LYS A 759 16.65 -16.90 35.98
C LYS A 759 15.81 -18.15 35.79
N ASN A 760 15.15 -18.28 34.63
CA ASN A 760 14.10 -19.27 34.40
C ASN A 760 14.49 -20.39 33.41
N GLY A 761 15.62 -20.25 32.68
CA GLY A 761 16.03 -21.18 31.61
C GLY A 761 15.21 -21.10 30.32
N ALA A 762 14.16 -20.28 30.33
CA ALA A 762 13.25 -19.99 29.24
C ALA A 762 12.70 -18.57 29.43
N TYR A 763 12.12 -18.00 28.39
CA TYR A 763 11.46 -16.69 28.45
C TYR A 763 10.04 -16.84 29.02
N THR A 764 9.66 -15.97 29.97
CA THR A 764 8.39 -16.00 30.72
C THR A 764 7.49 -14.80 30.45
N GLY A 765 7.94 -13.86 29.61
CA GLY A 765 7.13 -12.74 29.12
C GLY A 765 7.11 -11.51 30.01
N PHE A 766 6.53 -10.43 29.47
CA PHE A 766 6.33 -9.18 30.16
C PHE A 766 4.97 -9.18 30.88
N PRO A 767 4.90 -8.89 32.19
CA PRO A 767 3.65 -8.83 32.91
C PRO A 767 2.85 -7.57 32.54
N ILE A 768 1.52 -7.68 32.63
CA ILE A 768 0.59 -6.56 32.56
C ILE A 768 -0.20 -6.40 33.86
N LEU A 769 -0.91 -5.28 33.97
CA LEU A 769 -2.07 -5.12 34.84
C LEU A 769 -3.29 -5.16 33.91
N GLY A 770 -4.09 -6.23 34.00
CA GLY A 770 -5.21 -6.57 33.12
C GLY A 770 -6.43 -5.68 33.29
N VAL A 771 -6.26 -4.36 33.14
CA VAL A 771 -7.31 -3.36 33.35
C VAL A 771 -7.43 -2.40 32.16
N GLU A 772 -8.61 -2.31 31.57
CA GLU A 772 -8.97 -1.16 30.74
C GLU A 772 -9.25 0.04 31.65
N TRP A 773 -8.71 1.21 31.34
CA TRP A 773 -8.86 2.41 32.18
C TRP A 773 -9.37 3.64 31.40
N GLN A 774 -9.64 4.72 32.14
CA GLN A 774 -10.14 6.01 31.66
C GLN A 774 -9.42 7.15 32.40
N LYS A 775 -9.10 8.20 31.66
CA LYS A 775 -8.54 9.45 32.19
C LYS A 775 -9.54 10.18 33.10
N MET A 776 -9.03 10.84 34.14
CA MET A 776 -9.78 11.60 35.14
C MET A 776 -9.52 13.12 35.01
N GLU A 777 -9.32 13.63 33.79
CA GLU A 777 -8.95 15.03 33.52
C GLU A 777 -10.10 16.01 33.80
N ASN A 778 -11.35 15.64 33.52
CA ASN A 778 -12.54 16.45 33.86
C ASN A 778 -12.71 16.54 35.40
N PRO A 779 -12.96 17.75 35.97
CA PRO A 779 -13.08 17.94 37.41
C PRO A 779 -14.36 17.36 38.01
N ASP A 780 -15.46 17.38 37.28
CA ASP A 780 -16.79 16.96 37.76
C ASP A 780 -16.84 15.44 37.96
N LEU A 781 -16.20 14.69 37.05
CA LEU A 781 -15.96 13.24 37.14
C LEU A 781 -15.14 12.88 38.39
N ARG A 782 -14.09 13.67 38.71
CA ARG A 782 -13.32 13.47 39.96
C ARG A 782 -14.18 13.72 41.18
N LEU A 783 -14.96 14.81 41.19
CA LEU A 783 -15.85 15.18 42.29
C LEU A 783 -16.96 14.15 42.51
N ALA A 784 -17.60 13.68 41.44
CA ALA A 784 -18.65 12.66 41.48
C ALA A 784 -18.14 11.30 41.98
N MET A 785 -16.86 10.99 41.77
CA MET A 785 -16.19 9.80 42.30
C MET A 785 -15.59 10.00 43.71
N GLY A 786 -15.87 11.14 44.36
CA GLY A 786 -15.41 11.42 45.72
C GLY A 786 -13.90 11.68 45.86
N MET A 787 -13.21 12.00 44.76
CA MET A 787 -11.81 12.37 44.80
C MET A 787 -11.63 13.77 45.42
N LYS A 788 -10.67 13.88 46.34
CA LYS A 788 -10.22 15.17 46.89
C LYS A 788 -9.45 15.97 45.83
N SER A 789 -9.35 17.28 46.03
CA SER A 789 -8.67 18.20 45.10
C SER A 789 -7.17 17.93 44.90
N ASP A 790 -6.52 17.26 45.86
CA ASP A 790 -5.11 16.83 45.80
C ASP A 790 -4.91 15.44 45.16
N GLN A 791 -5.98 14.64 45.03
CA GLN A 791 -5.94 13.30 44.49
C GLN A 791 -5.94 13.31 42.95
N LYS A 792 -5.20 12.35 42.38
CA LYS A 792 -5.09 12.09 40.94
C LYS A 792 -5.04 10.58 40.70
N GLY A 793 -5.40 10.15 39.49
CA GLY A 793 -5.39 8.73 39.12
C GLY A 793 -6.22 8.43 37.88
N VAL A 794 -6.37 7.15 37.54
CA VAL A 794 -7.17 6.68 36.39
C VAL A 794 -8.28 5.73 36.83
N ARG A 795 -9.47 5.84 36.22
CA ARG A 795 -10.64 5.01 36.56
C ARG A 795 -10.59 3.69 35.79
N ILE A 796 -10.75 2.56 36.47
CA ILE A 796 -10.93 1.25 35.83
C ILE A 796 -12.29 1.20 35.11
N ARG A 797 -12.28 0.82 33.82
CA ARG A 797 -13.48 0.56 33.00
C ARG A 797 -13.86 -0.91 33.01
N ARG A 798 -12.91 -1.80 32.71
CA ARG A 798 -13.04 -3.27 32.67
C ARG A 798 -11.79 -3.92 33.26
N ILE A 799 -11.90 -5.18 33.66
CA ILE A 799 -10.80 -6.00 34.15
C ILE A 799 -10.88 -7.34 33.41
N GLU A 800 -9.73 -7.82 32.94
CA GLU A 800 -9.59 -9.15 32.33
C GLU A 800 -10.03 -10.24 33.32
N PRO A 801 -11.05 -11.06 33.04
CA PRO A 801 -11.54 -12.09 33.97
C PRO A 801 -10.44 -13.08 34.39
N THR A 802 -9.55 -13.40 33.44
CA THR A 802 -8.40 -14.31 33.61
C THR A 802 -7.21 -13.73 34.37
N ALA A 803 -7.19 -12.43 34.69
CA ALA A 803 -6.10 -11.79 35.42
C ALA A 803 -6.30 -11.88 36.96
N PRO A 804 -5.26 -12.16 37.77
CA PRO A 804 -5.39 -12.35 39.22
C PRO A 804 -6.07 -11.19 39.98
N GLU A 805 -5.93 -9.97 39.47
CA GLU A 805 -6.55 -8.76 39.99
C GLU A 805 -8.08 -8.69 39.85
N SER A 806 -8.70 -9.54 39.01
CA SER A 806 -10.16 -9.57 38.82
C SER A 806 -10.95 -9.88 40.10
N HIS A 807 -10.27 -10.49 41.09
CA HIS A 807 -10.82 -10.80 42.41
C HIS A 807 -10.56 -9.69 43.47
N LEU A 808 -9.73 -8.69 43.16
CA LEU A 808 -9.25 -7.68 44.10
C LEU A 808 -9.72 -6.26 43.70
N LEU A 809 -9.45 -5.88 42.45
CA LEU A 809 -9.86 -4.62 41.84
C LEU A 809 -11.31 -4.70 41.36
N LYS A 810 -11.93 -3.54 41.10
CA LYS A 810 -13.31 -3.44 40.58
C LYS A 810 -13.44 -2.35 39.52
N PRO A 811 -14.36 -2.50 38.54
CA PRO A 811 -14.77 -1.40 37.69
C PRO A 811 -15.19 -0.18 38.52
N SER A 812 -14.77 1.00 38.08
CA SER A 812 -14.87 2.29 38.79
C SER A 812 -14.04 2.46 40.06
N ASP A 813 -13.07 1.58 40.35
CA ASP A 813 -11.93 1.98 41.18
C ASP A 813 -11.13 3.09 40.48
N VAL A 814 -10.53 4.01 41.24
CA VAL A 814 -9.53 4.97 40.70
C VAL A 814 -8.15 4.60 41.19
N ILE A 815 -7.25 4.15 40.30
CA ILE A 815 -5.85 3.82 40.63
C ILE A 815 -5.10 5.11 40.93
N LEU A 816 -4.66 5.28 42.18
CA LEU A 816 -3.96 6.47 42.70
C LEU A 816 -2.44 6.32 42.66
N SER A 817 -1.93 5.10 42.88
CA SER A 817 -0.49 4.81 42.78
C SER A 817 -0.19 3.33 42.55
N PHE A 818 0.91 3.06 41.86
CA PHE A 818 1.49 1.73 41.66
C PHE A 818 2.87 1.71 42.32
N ASP A 819 3.15 0.77 43.22
CA ASP A 819 4.34 0.72 44.08
C ASP A 819 4.65 2.06 44.79
N GLY A 820 3.60 2.78 45.20
CA GLY A 820 3.68 4.11 45.80
C GLY A 820 3.95 5.27 44.83
N VAL A 821 4.31 5.00 43.56
CA VAL A 821 4.46 6.02 42.52
C VAL A 821 3.08 6.54 42.11
N LYS A 822 2.84 7.84 42.33
CA LYS A 822 1.54 8.48 42.08
C LYS A 822 1.22 8.56 40.58
N VAL A 823 0.06 8.03 40.20
CA VAL A 823 -0.48 8.09 38.84
C VAL A 823 -1.26 9.40 38.68
N ALA A 824 -1.10 10.06 37.53
CA ALA A 824 -1.81 11.29 37.21
C ALA A 824 -3.11 11.03 36.42
N ASN A 825 -3.93 12.07 36.28
CA ASN A 825 -5.26 12.00 35.65
C ASN A 825 -5.26 11.59 34.17
N ASP A 826 -4.11 11.72 33.51
CA ASP A 826 -3.82 11.36 32.13
C ASP A 826 -3.29 9.92 31.98
N GLY A 827 -3.03 9.21 33.10
CA GLY A 827 -2.36 7.90 33.12
C GLY A 827 -0.84 7.95 33.21
N THR A 828 -0.23 9.13 33.37
CA THR A 828 1.24 9.24 33.42
C THR A 828 1.80 9.19 34.84
N VAL A 829 3.06 8.77 34.96
CA VAL A 829 3.90 8.79 36.17
C VAL A 829 5.16 9.62 35.93
N PRO A 830 5.85 10.13 36.98
CA PRO A 830 7.19 10.71 36.82
C PRO A 830 8.16 9.66 36.28
N PHE A 831 9.05 10.05 35.35
CA PHE A 831 10.00 9.14 34.72
C PHE A 831 11.45 9.54 35.03
N ARG A 832 11.91 10.64 34.45
CA ARG A 832 13.25 11.23 34.66
C ARG A 832 13.12 12.74 34.86
N HIS A 833 14.23 13.49 34.88
CA HIS A 833 14.20 14.93 35.15
C HIS A 833 13.39 15.70 34.10
N GLY A 834 12.21 16.18 34.49
CA GLY A 834 11.27 16.88 33.59
C GLY A 834 10.38 15.95 32.73
N GLU A 835 10.62 14.64 32.74
CA GLU A 835 9.94 13.67 31.88
C GLU A 835 8.81 12.91 32.59
N ARG A 836 7.80 12.50 31.82
CA ARG A 836 6.67 11.68 32.27
C ARG A 836 6.40 10.57 31.26
N ILE A 837 5.97 9.41 31.74
CA ILE A 837 5.69 8.22 30.91
C ILE A 837 4.37 7.58 31.34
N GLY A 838 3.74 6.77 30.48
CA GLY A 838 2.55 5.98 30.84
C GLY A 838 2.85 5.01 31.99
N PHE A 839 1.90 4.83 32.93
CA PHE A 839 2.13 4.00 34.13
C PHE A 839 2.40 2.52 33.82
N SER A 840 2.02 2.02 32.63
CA SER A 840 2.35 0.69 32.12
C SER A 840 3.85 0.39 32.16
N TYR A 841 4.72 1.41 32.02
CA TYR A 841 6.16 1.29 32.22
C TYR A 841 6.54 0.64 33.55
N LEU A 842 5.86 1.02 34.64
CA LEU A 842 6.15 0.51 35.99
C LEU A 842 5.75 -0.95 36.16
N VAL A 843 4.84 -1.44 35.31
CA VAL A 843 4.39 -2.82 35.25
C VAL A 843 5.37 -3.65 34.42
N SER A 844 5.67 -3.20 33.19
CA SER A 844 6.53 -3.93 32.25
C SER A 844 8.00 -4.05 32.69
N GLN A 845 8.47 -3.22 33.63
CA GLN A 845 9.81 -3.38 34.23
C GLN A 845 9.91 -4.54 35.24
N LYS A 846 8.78 -5.15 35.66
CA LYS A 846 8.74 -6.32 36.55
C LYS A 846 8.72 -7.63 35.77
N TYR A 847 8.92 -8.75 36.46
CA TYR A 847 8.86 -10.09 35.89
C TYR A 847 7.49 -10.75 36.11
N THR A 848 7.14 -11.69 35.24
CA THR A 848 5.95 -12.54 35.41
C THR A 848 5.98 -13.25 36.76
N GLY A 849 4.94 -13.05 37.56
CA GLY A 849 4.83 -13.60 38.91
C GLY A 849 5.39 -12.71 40.04
N ASP A 850 5.98 -11.55 39.74
CA ASP A 850 6.27 -10.54 40.76
C ASP A 850 4.97 -9.94 41.34
N THR A 851 5.07 -9.27 42.50
CA THR A 851 3.94 -8.62 43.18
C THR A 851 4.08 -7.10 43.16
N ALA A 852 2.96 -6.37 43.03
CA ALA A 852 2.92 -4.91 43.00
C ALA A 852 1.85 -4.34 43.95
N LEU A 853 2.19 -3.24 44.64
CA LEU A 853 1.28 -2.58 45.57
C LEU A 853 0.42 -1.55 44.81
N VAL A 854 -0.84 -1.91 44.53
CA VAL A 854 -1.79 -1.06 43.81
C VAL A 854 -2.73 -0.38 44.80
N LYS A 855 -2.71 0.96 44.79
CA LYS A 855 -3.52 1.82 45.66
C LYS A 855 -4.69 2.39 44.87
N VAL A 856 -5.91 2.19 45.35
CA VAL A 856 -7.14 2.67 44.69
C VAL A 856 -8.00 3.53 45.61
N LEU A 857 -8.81 4.40 45.00
CA LEU A 857 -10.01 4.96 45.63
C LEU A 857 -11.22 4.11 45.22
N ARG A 858 -11.96 3.59 46.21
CA ARG A 858 -13.24 2.87 46.05
C ARG A 858 -14.22 3.44 47.06
N ASP A 859 -15.40 3.88 46.63
CA ASP A 859 -16.44 4.46 47.51
C ASP A 859 -15.92 5.59 48.43
N SER A 860 -15.10 6.50 47.87
CA SER A 860 -14.37 7.57 48.59
C SER A 860 -13.34 7.09 49.66
N LYS A 861 -13.08 5.79 49.76
CA LYS A 861 -12.10 5.19 50.69
C LYS A 861 -10.85 4.76 49.93
N ILE A 862 -9.69 4.92 50.54
CA ILE A 862 -8.43 4.40 50.00
C ILE A 862 -8.29 2.93 50.39
N LEU A 863 -7.99 2.08 49.41
CA LEU A 863 -7.67 0.67 49.57
C LEU A 863 -6.29 0.39 48.94
N GLU A 864 -5.59 -0.62 49.44
CA GLU A 864 -4.29 -1.06 48.95
C GLU A 864 -4.31 -2.57 48.78
N PHE A 865 -3.78 -3.07 47.66
CA PHE A 865 -3.77 -4.47 47.29
C PHE A 865 -2.39 -4.88 46.78
N ASP A 866 -1.87 -5.99 47.30
CA ASP A 866 -0.71 -6.68 46.74
C ASP A 866 -1.17 -7.60 45.61
N ILE A 867 -0.87 -7.21 44.37
CA ILE A 867 -1.33 -7.88 43.15
C ILE A 867 -0.17 -8.64 42.51
N LYS A 868 -0.31 -9.96 42.35
CA LYS A 868 0.64 -10.79 41.61
C LYS A 868 0.38 -10.66 40.11
N LEU A 869 1.39 -10.20 39.36
CA LEU A 869 1.25 -9.87 37.95
C LEU A 869 1.45 -11.10 37.03
N ALA A 870 0.84 -11.07 35.84
CA ALA A 870 0.88 -12.15 34.86
C ALA A 870 0.94 -11.61 33.41
N THR A 871 1.25 -12.48 32.44
CA THR A 871 1.21 -12.16 31.00
C THR A 871 -0.24 -12.09 30.48
N HIS A 872 -0.48 -11.27 29.46
CA HIS A 872 -1.82 -11.08 28.89
C HIS A 872 -2.35 -12.35 28.21
N LYS A 873 -3.62 -12.69 28.43
CA LYS A 873 -4.32 -13.80 27.78
C LYS A 873 -5.45 -13.28 26.89
N ARG A 874 -5.07 -12.81 25.69
CA ARG A 874 -6.00 -12.36 24.64
C ARG A 874 -6.83 -13.54 24.12
N LEU A 875 -8.15 -13.36 24.01
CA LEU A 875 -9.07 -14.34 23.40
C LEU A 875 -8.75 -14.62 21.91
N VAL A 876 -8.18 -13.63 21.21
CA VAL A 876 -7.54 -13.79 19.90
C VAL A 876 -6.03 -13.57 20.05
N PRO A 877 -5.22 -14.64 20.13
CA PRO A 877 -3.76 -14.54 20.28
C PRO A 877 -3.08 -13.78 19.14
N ALA A 878 -2.09 -12.94 19.48
CA ALA A 878 -1.27 -12.21 18.52
C ALA A 878 -0.26 -13.10 17.76
N HIS A 879 0.17 -14.19 18.39
CA HIS A 879 1.07 -15.21 17.84
C HIS A 879 0.76 -16.59 18.43
N THR A 880 1.26 -17.65 17.79
CA THR A 880 1.27 -19.02 18.33
C THR A 880 2.59 -19.38 19.03
N SER A 881 3.50 -18.41 19.22
CA SER A 881 4.83 -18.63 19.83
C SER A 881 5.63 -19.75 19.15
N GLY A 882 5.47 -19.89 17.83
CA GLY A 882 6.14 -20.90 17.00
C GLY A 882 5.41 -22.24 16.86
N THR A 883 4.37 -22.51 17.65
CA THR A 883 3.62 -23.78 17.52
C THR A 883 2.84 -23.83 16.19
N PRO A 884 2.57 -25.02 15.64
CA PRO A 884 1.61 -25.17 14.55
C PRO A 884 0.22 -24.68 14.99
N PRO A 885 -0.62 -24.17 14.07
CA PRO A 885 -2.03 -23.93 14.35
C PRO A 885 -2.77 -25.25 14.59
N SER A 886 -3.49 -25.34 15.71
CA SER A 886 -4.34 -26.49 16.04
C SER A 886 -5.56 -26.55 15.13
N TYR A 887 -5.85 -27.72 14.57
CA TYR A 887 -7.02 -27.97 13.74
C TYR A 887 -7.63 -29.35 14.04
N TYR A 888 -8.90 -29.54 13.67
CA TYR A 888 -9.65 -30.80 13.71
C TYR A 888 -10.61 -30.89 12.51
N ILE A 889 -10.79 -32.08 11.93
CA ILE A 889 -11.62 -32.33 10.74
C ILE A 889 -12.56 -33.51 10.99
N ILE A 890 -13.86 -33.28 10.77
CA ILE A 890 -14.90 -34.31 10.77
C ILE A 890 -15.84 -34.07 9.58
N ALA A 891 -16.10 -35.10 8.78
CA ALA A 891 -16.96 -35.03 7.59
C ALA A 891 -16.61 -33.90 6.59
N GLY A 892 -15.32 -33.51 6.54
CA GLY A 892 -14.83 -32.42 5.71
C GLY A 892 -14.93 -31.01 6.31
N PHE A 893 -15.64 -30.82 7.43
CA PHE A 893 -15.66 -29.53 8.13
C PHE A 893 -14.30 -29.30 8.82
N VAL A 894 -13.64 -28.19 8.49
CA VAL A 894 -12.33 -27.84 9.04
C VAL A 894 -12.52 -26.87 10.21
N PHE A 895 -12.28 -27.35 11.43
CA PHE A 895 -12.36 -26.55 12.65
C PHE A 895 -10.97 -26.06 13.07
N THR A 896 -10.86 -24.79 13.43
CA THR A 896 -9.61 -24.14 13.85
C THR A 896 -9.88 -23.02 14.87
N ALA A 897 -8.85 -22.54 15.56
CA ALA A 897 -8.92 -21.43 16.51
C ALA A 897 -8.47 -20.11 15.86
N VAL A 898 -9.26 -19.04 16.01
CA VAL A 898 -8.94 -17.72 15.46
C VAL A 898 -7.77 -17.09 16.22
N THR A 899 -6.79 -16.62 15.46
CA THR A 899 -5.58 -15.91 15.92
C THR A 899 -5.28 -14.77 14.93
N VAL A 900 -4.45 -13.79 15.30
CA VAL A 900 -4.03 -12.73 14.36
C VAL A 900 -3.31 -13.30 13.12
N PRO A 901 -2.39 -14.28 13.23
CA PRO A 901 -1.80 -14.93 12.06
C PRO A 901 -2.81 -15.69 11.19
N TYR A 902 -3.89 -16.22 11.78
CA TYR A 902 -5.00 -16.83 11.03
C TYR A 902 -5.78 -15.77 10.24
N MET A 903 -6.23 -14.69 10.88
CA MET A 903 -6.93 -13.60 10.18
C MET A 903 -6.07 -12.97 9.08
N ARG A 904 -4.76 -12.83 9.30
CA ARG A 904 -3.80 -12.34 8.29
C ARG A 904 -3.57 -13.33 7.13
N SER A 905 -3.84 -14.62 7.34
CA SER A 905 -3.76 -15.65 6.29
C SER A 905 -5.02 -15.68 5.43
N GLU A 906 -6.19 -15.51 6.05
CA GLU A 906 -7.49 -15.50 5.35
C GLU A 906 -7.76 -14.16 4.62
N TYR A 907 -7.44 -13.02 5.27
CA TYR A 907 -7.83 -11.68 4.85
C TYR A 907 -6.64 -10.75 4.50
N GLY A 908 -5.43 -11.30 4.40
CA GLY A 908 -4.24 -10.54 4.02
C GLY A 908 -3.77 -9.55 5.09
N LYS A 909 -3.00 -8.52 4.67
CA LYS A 909 -2.41 -7.56 5.63
C LYS A 909 -3.47 -6.63 6.25
N ASP A 910 -4.54 -6.32 5.52
CA ASP A 910 -5.58 -5.36 5.89
C ASP A 910 -6.77 -6.04 6.61
N TYR A 911 -6.50 -7.18 7.27
CA TYR A 911 -7.49 -8.02 7.96
C TYR A 911 -8.33 -7.26 9.01
N GLU A 912 -7.81 -6.16 9.58
CA GLU A 912 -8.51 -5.31 10.55
C GLU A 912 -9.71 -4.56 9.94
N PHE A 913 -9.83 -4.56 8.60
CA PHE A 913 -10.95 -4.03 7.83
C PHE A 913 -11.71 -5.12 7.06
N ASP A 914 -10.99 -6.08 6.45
CA ASP A 914 -11.56 -7.08 5.54
C ASP A 914 -12.14 -8.34 6.23
N ALA A 915 -11.76 -8.62 7.48
CA ALA A 915 -12.29 -9.77 8.20
C ALA A 915 -13.78 -9.57 8.62
N PRO A 916 -14.57 -10.65 8.79
CA PRO A 916 -15.95 -10.55 9.23
C PRO A 916 -16.09 -9.72 10.51
N VAL A 917 -16.99 -8.74 10.49
CA VAL A 917 -17.22 -7.78 11.59
C VAL A 917 -17.43 -8.47 12.94
N LYS A 918 -18.01 -9.67 12.96
CA LYS A 918 -18.16 -10.49 14.17
C LYS A 918 -16.87 -11.04 14.76
N LEU A 919 -15.88 -11.37 13.92
CA LEU A 919 -14.54 -11.76 14.38
C LEU A 919 -13.73 -10.53 14.81
N LEU A 920 -13.88 -9.41 14.11
CA LEU A 920 -13.25 -8.13 14.47
C LEU A 920 -13.74 -7.58 15.82
N ASP A 921 -15.05 -7.54 16.06
CA ASP A 921 -15.65 -7.18 17.35
C ASP A 921 -15.03 -7.98 18.51
N LYS A 922 -14.88 -9.29 18.33
CA LYS A 922 -14.24 -10.18 19.32
C LYS A 922 -12.73 -9.92 19.44
N HIS A 923 -12.02 -9.72 18.33
CA HIS A 923 -10.58 -9.42 18.34
C HIS A 923 -10.25 -8.10 19.06
N LEU A 924 -11.07 -7.08 18.85
CA LEU A 924 -10.84 -5.72 19.35
C LEU A 924 -11.43 -5.48 20.75
N HIS A 925 -12.49 -6.19 21.15
CA HIS A 925 -13.27 -5.83 22.35
C HIS A 925 -13.60 -6.98 23.31
N ALA A 926 -13.51 -8.25 22.90
CA ALA A 926 -13.77 -9.38 23.78
C ALA A 926 -12.55 -9.72 24.66
N MET A 927 -12.83 -10.00 25.94
CA MET A 927 -11.87 -10.53 26.90
C MET A 927 -12.07 -12.05 27.01
N ALA A 928 -11.07 -12.79 27.48
CA ALA A 928 -11.22 -14.21 27.74
C ALA A 928 -11.86 -14.41 29.13
N GLU A 929 -12.93 -15.20 29.19
CA GLU A 929 -13.65 -15.56 30.42
C GLU A 929 -13.02 -16.80 31.10
N SER A 930 -12.30 -17.65 30.36
CA SER A 930 -11.38 -18.65 30.93
C SER A 930 -10.01 -18.69 30.26
N THR A 931 -8.99 -19.17 31.00
CA THR A 931 -7.58 -19.14 30.59
C THR A 931 -7.25 -20.00 29.36
N ASP A 932 -8.18 -20.88 29.00
CA ASP A 932 -8.12 -21.84 27.90
C ASP A 932 -9.11 -21.52 26.77
N GLU A 933 -9.86 -20.42 26.84
CA GLU A 933 -10.91 -20.08 25.87
C GLU A 933 -10.35 -19.76 24.47
N GLN A 934 -11.05 -20.19 23.42
CA GLN A 934 -10.71 -19.91 22.02
C GLN A 934 -11.96 -19.71 21.17
N ILE A 935 -11.92 -18.74 20.27
CA ILE A 935 -12.93 -18.61 19.20
C ILE A 935 -12.70 -19.73 18.18
N VAL A 936 -13.51 -20.79 18.25
CA VAL A 936 -13.48 -21.89 17.29
C VAL A 936 -14.35 -21.56 16.08
N VAL A 937 -13.79 -21.58 14.88
CA VAL A 937 -14.52 -21.40 13.61
C VAL A 937 -14.50 -22.66 12.77
N ILE A 938 -15.55 -22.85 11.97
CA ILE A 938 -15.44 -23.60 10.71
C ILE A 938 -14.69 -22.67 9.75
N SER A 939 -13.46 -23.03 9.37
CA SER A 939 -12.67 -22.29 8.38
C SER A 939 -13.26 -22.44 6.99
N GLN A 940 -13.55 -23.68 6.60
CA GLN A 940 -14.02 -24.11 5.28
C GLN A 940 -14.64 -25.50 5.38
N VAL A 941 -15.34 -25.93 4.32
CA VAL A 941 -15.86 -27.30 4.16
C VAL A 941 -15.21 -27.97 2.95
N LEU A 942 -14.57 -29.10 3.18
CA LEU A 942 -14.00 -29.96 2.13
C LEU A 942 -15.14 -30.77 1.50
N VAL A 943 -15.60 -30.33 0.34
CA VAL A 943 -16.85 -30.76 -0.32
C VAL A 943 -16.91 -32.26 -0.58
N ALA A 944 -17.95 -32.92 -0.07
CA ALA A 944 -18.25 -34.33 -0.28
C ALA A 944 -19.73 -34.64 -0.01
N ASP A 945 -20.24 -35.78 -0.50
CA ASP A 945 -21.65 -36.19 -0.39
C ASP A 945 -22.26 -36.11 1.03
N ILE A 946 -21.43 -36.24 2.07
CA ILE A 946 -21.81 -36.16 3.48
C ILE A 946 -22.10 -34.73 3.99
N ASN A 947 -21.65 -33.70 3.27
CA ASN A 947 -21.76 -32.28 3.66
C ASN A 947 -22.51 -31.40 2.64
N ILE A 948 -23.29 -32.02 1.74
CA ILE A 948 -24.16 -31.34 0.76
C ILE A 948 -25.08 -30.30 1.46
N GLY A 949 -25.08 -29.08 0.93
CA GLY A 949 -25.86 -27.94 1.45
C GLY A 949 -25.13 -27.10 2.50
N TYR A 950 -23.86 -27.40 2.80
CA TYR A 950 -23.01 -26.67 3.76
C TYR A 950 -21.67 -26.21 3.15
N GLU A 951 -21.47 -26.38 1.84
CA GLU A 951 -20.18 -26.20 1.14
C GLU A 951 -19.62 -24.78 1.28
N ASP A 952 -20.50 -23.76 1.25
CA ASP A 952 -20.14 -22.34 1.31
C ASP A 952 -19.90 -21.82 2.75
N ILE A 953 -19.93 -22.67 3.79
CA ILE A 953 -19.67 -22.25 5.17
C ILE A 953 -18.17 -21.98 5.37
N VAL A 954 -17.83 -20.70 5.48
CA VAL A 954 -16.47 -20.21 5.74
C VAL A 954 -16.42 -19.31 6.98
N ASN A 955 -15.28 -19.33 7.68
CA ASN A 955 -14.91 -18.46 8.80
C ASN A 955 -16.02 -18.14 9.83
N THR A 956 -16.88 -19.11 10.14
CA THR A 956 -18.07 -18.91 10.97
C THR A 956 -17.90 -19.58 12.34
N GLN A 957 -18.14 -18.85 13.44
CA GLN A 957 -17.93 -19.36 14.80
C GLN A 957 -18.91 -20.50 15.15
N VAL A 958 -18.37 -21.56 15.75
CA VAL A 958 -19.15 -22.59 16.46
C VAL A 958 -19.44 -22.12 17.87
N LEU A 959 -20.72 -22.02 18.24
CA LEU A 959 -21.17 -21.56 19.55
C LEU A 959 -21.48 -22.75 20.49
N ALA A 960 -22.11 -23.80 19.98
CA ALA A 960 -22.41 -25.00 20.74
C ALA A 960 -22.35 -26.28 19.88
N PHE A 961 -22.16 -27.42 20.54
CA PHE A 961 -22.23 -28.76 19.98
C PHE A 961 -23.23 -29.60 20.78
N ASN A 962 -24.23 -30.19 20.13
CA ASN A 962 -25.37 -30.89 20.75
C ASN A 962 -25.95 -30.13 21.97
N GLY A 963 -26.09 -28.80 21.84
CA GLY A 963 -26.60 -27.90 22.89
C GLY A 963 -25.62 -27.56 24.02
N LYS A 964 -24.38 -28.05 24.00
CA LYS A 964 -23.32 -27.73 24.97
C LYS A 964 -22.41 -26.63 24.42
N PRO A 965 -22.15 -25.52 25.14
CA PRO A 965 -21.25 -24.47 24.65
C PRO A 965 -19.84 -24.98 24.31
N VAL A 966 -19.28 -24.51 23.20
CA VAL A 966 -17.88 -24.75 22.82
C VAL A 966 -17.00 -23.71 23.51
N LYS A 967 -16.00 -24.16 24.28
CA LYS A 967 -15.03 -23.25 24.94
C LYS A 967 -13.77 -23.02 24.12
N ASN A 968 -13.29 -24.08 23.49
CA ASN A 968 -12.05 -24.12 22.73
C ASN A 968 -12.00 -25.35 21.83
N LEU A 969 -10.98 -25.45 20.96
CA LEU A 969 -10.90 -26.51 19.98
C LEU A 969 -10.79 -27.90 20.64
N LYS A 970 -10.00 -28.04 21.73
CA LYS A 970 -9.87 -29.31 22.47
C LYS A 970 -11.21 -29.79 23.04
N SER A 971 -12.04 -28.87 23.55
CA SER A 971 -13.40 -29.19 24.00
C SER A 971 -14.32 -29.65 22.87
N LEU A 972 -14.20 -29.08 21.66
CA LEU A 972 -15.06 -29.45 20.53
C LEU A 972 -14.79 -30.87 20.04
N ALA A 973 -13.54 -31.21 19.69
CA ALA A 973 -13.21 -32.55 19.21
C ALA A 973 -13.51 -33.62 20.27
N ASN A 974 -13.15 -33.36 21.54
CA ASN A 974 -13.49 -34.27 22.64
C ASN A 974 -15.00 -34.53 22.74
N MET A 975 -15.86 -33.54 22.44
CA MET A 975 -17.31 -33.74 22.38
C MET A 975 -17.77 -34.50 21.13
N VAL A 976 -17.16 -34.27 19.96
CA VAL A 976 -17.49 -34.97 18.70
C VAL A 976 -17.06 -36.43 18.75
N ASP A 977 -15.83 -36.72 19.18
CA ASP A 977 -15.25 -38.06 19.20
C ASP A 977 -15.99 -38.95 20.20
N ASN A 978 -16.29 -38.43 21.41
CA ASN A 978 -17.12 -39.10 22.41
C ASN A 978 -18.64 -39.01 22.15
N CYS A 979 -19.08 -38.37 21.05
CA CYS A 979 -20.51 -38.33 20.71
C CYS A 979 -21.02 -39.72 20.30
N ASN A 980 -22.05 -40.16 21.02
CA ASN A 980 -22.80 -41.40 20.80
C ASN A 980 -24.26 -41.12 20.37
N ASP A 981 -24.65 -39.85 20.21
CA ASP A 981 -25.96 -39.46 19.70
C ASP A 981 -26.07 -39.79 18.20
N GLU A 982 -27.30 -39.94 17.69
CA GLU A 982 -27.55 -40.22 16.25
C GLU A 982 -27.00 -39.11 15.34
N TYR A 983 -26.95 -37.88 15.84
CA TYR A 983 -26.56 -36.68 15.10
C TYR A 983 -25.45 -35.88 15.78
N LEU A 984 -24.53 -35.37 14.97
CA LEU A 984 -23.65 -34.26 15.30
C LEU A 984 -24.39 -32.97 14.91
N ARG A 985 -24.71 -32.13 15.87
CA ARG A 985 -25.32 -30.81 15.68
C ARG A 985 -24.33 -29.74 16.12
N PHE A 986 -23.98 -28.84 15.21
CA PHE A 986 -23.19 -27.65 15.49
C PHE A 986 -24.10 -26.43 15.37
N ASP A 987 -24.28 -25.71 16.47
CA ASP A 987 -25.00 -24.44 16.51
C ASP A 987 -23.98 -23.31 16.29
N LEU A 988 -24.18 -22.50 15.25
CA LEU A 988 -23.21 -21.52 14.75
C LEU A 988 -23.65 -20.07 15.00
N GLU A 989 -22.74 -19.13 14.77
CA GLU A 989 -23.11 -17.71 14.63
C GLU A 989 -24.07 -17.50 13.43
N TYR A 990 -24.73 -16.34 13.38
CA TYR A 990 -25.82 -16.03 12.43
C TYR A 990 -27.05 -16.95 12.54
N GLN A 991 -27.19 -17.68 13.66
CA GLN A 991 -28.29 -18.62 13.95
C GLN A 991 -28.35 -19.82 12.98
N GLN A 992 -27.23 -20.13 12.31
CA GLN A 992 -27.12 -21.31 11.46
C GLN A 992 -26.95 -22.58 12.30
N ILE A 993 -27.38 -23.73 11.76
CA ILE A 993 -27.24 -25.04 12.39
C ILE A 993 -26.76 -26.03 11.33
N VAL A 994 -25.64 -26.71 11.59
CA VAL A 994 -25.17 -27.85 10.79
C VAL A 994 -25.57 -29.13 11.51
N VAL A 995 -26.21 -30.06 10.80
CA VAL A 995 -26.61 -31.37 11.33
C VAL A 995 -26.12 -32.49 10.40
N LEU A 996 -25.39 -33.45 10.97
CA LEU A 996 -24.81 -34.61 10.27
C LEU A 996 -25.13 -35.90 11.02
N HIS A 997 -25.44 -37.00 10.33
CA HIS A 997 -25.63 -38.31 10.98
C HIS A 997 -24.27 -38.88 11.45
N ALA A 998 -24.11 -39.09 12.76
CA ALA A 998 -22.80 -39.18 13.40
C ALA A 998 -21.93 -40.35 12.92
N LYS A 999 -22.53 -41.52 12.69
CA LYS A 999 -21.83 -42.70 12.15
C LYS A 999 -21.34 -42.49 10.72
N ALA A 1000 -22.11 -41.77 9.90
CA ALA A 1000 -21.73 -41.48 8.51
C ALA A 1000 -20.65 -40.38 8.44
N ALA A 1001 -20.76 -39.36 9.28
CA ALA A 1001 -19.75 -38.31 9.43
C ALA A 1001 -18.37 -38.86 9.81
N LYS A 1002 -18.31 -39.74 10.82
CA LYS A 1002 -17.06 -40.40 11.24
C LYS A 1002 -16.50 -41.30 10.13
N ALA A 1003 -17.35 -42.08 9.45
CA ALA A 1003 -16.91 -42.97 8.36
C ALA A 1003 -16.34 -42.21 7.13
N ALA A 1004 -17.01 -41.17 6.66
CA ALA A 1004 -16.62 -40.45 5.43
C ALA A 1004 -15.31 -39.64 5.54
N THR A 1005 -14.83 -39.39 6.76
CA THR A 1005 -13.71 -38.48 7.00
C THR A 1005 -12.40 -38.98 6.37
N LEU A 1006 -12.12 -40.28 6.39
CA LEU A 1006 -10.87 -40.84 5.84
C LEU A 1006 -10.73 -40.64 4.33
N ASP A 1007 -11.83 -40.79 3.58
CA ASP A 1007 -11.84 -40.63 2.12
C ASP A 1007 -11.67 -39.15 1.71
N ILE A 1008 -12.22 -38.22 2.51
CA ILE A 1008 -12.07 -36.78 2.33
C ILE A 1008 -10.61 -36.35 2.59
N LEU A 1009 -10.02 -36.79 3.71
CA LEU A 1009 -8.60 -36.54 4.00
C LEU A 1009 -7.70 -37.06 2.88
N THR A 1010 -7.98 -38.27 2.38
CA THR A 1010 -7.25 -38.89 1.26
C THR A 1010 -7.37 -38.05 -0.02
N THR A 1011 -8.58 -37.62 -0.37
CA THR A 1011 -8.87 -36.77 -1.55
C THR A 1011 -8.10 -35.45 -1.50
N HIS A 1012 -8.09 -34.78 -0.35
CA HIS A 1012 -7.42 -33.49 -0.14
C HIS A 1012 -5.94 -33.61 0.27
N ARG A 1013 -5.38 -34.83 0.30
CA ARG A 1013 -3.98 -35.14 0.69
C ARG A 1013 -3.61 -34.60 2.08
N ILE A 1014 -4.53 -34.75 3.02
CA ILE A 1014 -4.37 -34.34 4.42
C ILE A 1014 -3.83 -35.53 5.21
N SER A 1015 -2.73 -35.33 5.94
CA SER A 1015 -2.01 -36.41 6.63
C SER A 1015 -2.68 -36.91 7.92
N SER A 1016 -3.53 -36.09 8.55
CA SER A 1016 -4.24 -36.42 9.79
C SER A 1016 -5.53 -35.61 9.91
N ALA A 1017 -6.55 -36.17 10.55
CA ALA A 1017 -7.78 -35.47 10.92
C ALA A 1017 -7.55 -34.30 11.89
N MET A 1018 -6.44 -34.32 12.65
CA MET A 1018 -6.11 -33.29 13.65
C MET A 1018 -4.62 -32.96 13.64
N GLY A 1019 -4.26 -31.77 14.15
CA GLY A 1019 -2.86 -31.38 14.36
C GLY A 1019 -2.14 -32.25 15.40
N SER A 1020 -0.82 -32.12 15.53
CA SER A 1020 -0.03 -32.95 16.46
C SER A 1020 -0.12 -32.55 17.95
N LEU A 1021 -0.65 -31.36 18.26
CA LEU A 1021 -0.77 -30.82 19.64
C LEU A 1021 -1.88 -31.51 20.48
N TRP A 1022 -2.21 -32.75 20.15
CA TRP A 1022 -3.27 -33.56 20.75
C TRP A 1022 -2.77 -34.89 21.32
N GLU A 1023 -1.54 -35.29 20.97
CA GLU A 1023 -0.93 -36.56 21.42
C GLU A 1023 -0.22 -36.42 22.78
N ASP A 1024 -0.03 -35.19 23.29
CA ASP A 1024 0.55 -34.88 24.61
C ASP A 1024 -0.47 -35.01 25.77
N ASP A 1025 -1.21 -36.11 25.84
CA ASP A 1025 -1.95 -36.56 27.03
C ASP A 1025 -1.38 -37.94 27.43
N GLU A 1026 -0.78 -38.07 28.61
CA GLU A 1026 0.02 -39.25 29.02
C GLU A 1026 -0.83 -40.51 29.34
N SER A 1027 -1.57 -41.04 28.35
CA SER A 1027 -2.09 -42.41 28.37
C SER A 1027 -2.44 -42.92 26.96
N MET A 1028 -2.45 -44.25 26.78
CA MET A 1028 -2.90 -44.96 25.56
C MET A 1028 -1.96 -44.98 24.34
N VAL A 1029 -0.67 -45.30 24.55
CA VAL A 1029 0.13 -45.98 23.51
C VAL A 1029 0.72 -47.27 24.06
N GLU A 1030 0.04 -48.41 23.84
CA GLU A 1030 0.73 -49.70 23.81
C GLU A 1030 1.48 -49.82 22.47
N PRO A 1031 2.79 -50.13 22.47
CA PRO A 1031 3.57 -50.21 21.23
C PRO A 1031 3.25 -51.50 20.47
N LEU A 1032 2.47 -51.39 19.38
CA LEU A 1032 2.34 -52.48 18.42
C LEU A 1032 3.71 -52.79 17.78
N PRO A 1033 4.10 -54.07 17.65
CA PRO A 1033 5.49 -54.45 17.41
C PRO A 1033 5.93 -54.25 15.96
N LEU A 1034 7.17 -53.80 15.76
CA LEU A 1034 7.82 -53.81 14.45
C LEU A 1034 8.03 -55.25 13.97
N SER A 1035 7.22 -55.67 13.00
CA SER A 1035 7.47 -56.89 12.22
C SER A 1035 8.41 -56.58 11.06
N SER A 1036 9.55 -57.28 11.00
CA SER A 1036 10.59 -57.08 9.98
C SER A 1036 10.20 -57.65 8.61
N ALA A 1037 10.30 -56.84 7.55
CA ALA A 1037 10.17 -57.30 6.16
C ALA A 1037 11.09 -56.47 5.22
N ILE A 1038 12.40 -56.70 5.30
CA ILE A 1038 13.35 -56.22 4.27
C ILE A 1038 13.31 -57.22 3.10
N ALA A 1039 12.84 -56.78 1.94
CA ALA A 1039 12.90 -57.54 0.69
C ALA A 1039 13.74 -56.76 -0.34
N SER A 1040 14.97 -57.19 -0.55
CA SER A 1040 15.92 -56.60 -1.49
C SER A 1040 15.61 -56.98 -2.94
N PHE A 1041 15.67 -56.03 -3.88
CA PHE A 1041 15.99 -56.33 -5.28
C PHE A 1041 16.87 -55.25 -5.91
N THR A 1042 17.93 -55.72 -6.60
CA THR A 1042 18.91 -54.90 -7.33
C THR A 1042 18.57 -54.85 -8.82
N PHE A 1043 18.81 -53.70 -9.46
CA PHE A 1043 18.82 -53.61 -10.94
C PHE A 1043 20.22 -53.93 -11.49
N PRO A 1044 20.33 -54.69 -12.60
CA PRO A 1044 21.62 -55.06 -13.20
C PRO A 1044 22.18 -54.01 -14.17
N HIS A 1045 23.49 -54.05 -14.38
CA HIS A 1045 24.13 -53.37 -15.51
C HIS A 1045 23.72 -54.00 -16.85
N ILE A 1046 23.52 -53.15 -17.87
CA ILE A 1046 23.82 -53.47 -19.27
C ILE A 1046 24.69 -52.33 -19.80
N SER A 1047 25.75 -52.67 -20.54
CA SER A 1047 26.76 -51.73 -21.04
C SER A 1047 26.59 -51.46 -22.53
N VAL A 1048 26.72 -50.20 -22.93
CA VAL A 1048 27.84 -49.62 -23.72
C VAL A 1048 27.84 -48.11 -23.50
#